data_AF-A0A9N8HCK8-F1
#
_entry.id   AF-A0A9N8HCK8-F1
#
_cell.length_a   1.000
_cell.length_b   1.000
_cell.length_c   1.000
_cell.angle_alpha   90.00
_cell.angle_beta   90.00
_cell.angle_gamma   90.00
#
_symmetry.space_group_name_H-M   'P 1'
#
loop_
_entity.id
_entity.type
_entity.pdbx_description
1 polymer ?
#
loop_
_entity_poly.entity_id
_entity_poly.type
_entity_poly.pdbx_seq_one_letter_code
_entity_poly.pdbx_strand_id
1 'polypeptide(L)'
;MVSYRRGWFLLFALSQCHSVATESPQRLRVKGTADVPPKQKNARDKLVQVENIQKDDGKNTPASHNLRRLESRIQQETERKTLQLEDELMFELFFPQGEGSYDTLPAETAAPVPQTPNPKPYRTPAPATSNPPFSTPPMASPTTPANLPPMASPTIPASAGTPRPTSKPTSEPTERPTTPIPTSNPTERPTTPKPTPSPTKAPATPKPTPRPTKAPTPNPPDPTPPPTPEPVPSTPKPTKAPTAPVPPPTASPPLRCGCADCTNERWNTLAGGFSCGERIVFVIGMGSTEEAACRLVAGSEWPDTCGPFCDPDRCDENGRTDTSAPILPAAPAPTPPAPTPTTPAASPTTPAEAPQTYCGCDECTEEIWNTMVGLFTCGELIESVMSVPRQQACGLIAGINSEFSGYCYPCDPARCDGKVPPTPSPSLPAPVPASPAPTPAPTLINPMPGPTRCGCPACGGATLDQLAGDFTCLARIDFLMSTGQSEEDACRLVAGSEFGDVCGPNCDPDRCEGYIPVTLESLEPTITPFPTPAPKCGCDDCAQAWGLLAGDSTCGERIQYLMDAGSPEEEACRLVASVEFPFICGPSCDPDRCDDNNPALEPRTPLYCFPPYDERQRYENVWGNYIVEVKEDDSLGVCDPSFNRFTSEMVEVNGDELTLRFKKNGDMWEAGEVRIVMPEEEMPFDYGTYSWNVKSIELKNVDTGVVRQDFLPPNMVFGMFTWDATEDFSIRENYSHEVDIELGRFEDADSPNDAHFIMQPAIDSNMYSFSTALDDGTFQQAPHSYSFTWNPGAITWETTAGGGVDHFYTTEQAVVMDEEDYIQCLPADVEVRINLWSLGGALAAPMEMADDEMIEVVVDNFSFTPTGRTGIPDGGFCSKDCQCQGGSECSLVTSVCTPMTVS
;
A
#
# COMPACT_ATOMS: atom_id res chain seq x y z
N MET A 1 -8.20 -1.08 -39.98
CA MET A 1 -8.47 0.26 -40.55
C MET A 1 -9.97 0.63 -40.58
N VAL A 2 -10.77 0.27 -39.55
CA VAL A 2 -12.22 0.61 -39.47
C VAL A 2 -12.57 1.38 -38.19
N SER A 3 -11.83 1.18 -37.09
CA SER A 3 -12.14 1.71 -35.75
C SER A 3 -12.07 3.24 -35.61
N TYR A 4 -11.33 3.94 -36.47
CA TYR A 4 -11.01 5.38 -36.36
C TYR A 4 -12.18 6.37 -36.60
N ARG A 5 -13.44 5.92 -36.53
CA ARG A 5 -14.63 6.76 -36.79
C ARG A 5 -15.65 6.87 -35.66
N ARG A 6 -15.44 6.25 -34.49
CA ARG A 6 -16.36 6.40 -33.34
C ARG A 6 -15.94 7.50 -32.35
N GLY A 7 -14.68 7.56 -31.92
CA GLY A 7 -14.23 8.55 -30.92
C GLY A 7 -14.42 10.03 -31.30
N TRP A 8 -14.41 10.37 -32.59
CA TRP A 8 -14.56 11.75 -33.07
C TRP A 8 -15.96 12.36 -32.85
N PHE A 9 -16.99 11.57 -32.53
CA PHE A 9 -18.34 12.11 -32.29
C PHE A 9 -18.59 12.58 -30.85
N LEU A 10 -17.93 11.99 -29.84
CA LEU A 10 -18.05 12.44 -28.44
C LEU A 10 -17.31 13.77 -28.20
N LEU A 11 -16.06 13.87 -28.65
CA LEU A 11 -15.25 15.08 -28.50
C LEU A 11 -15.89 16.32 -29.15
N PHE A 12 -16.62 16.15 -30.26
CA PHE A 12 -17.32 17.24 -30.94
C PHE A 12 -18.61 17.70 -30.21
N ALA A 13 -19.20 16.85 -29.37
CA ALA A 13 -20.36 17.20 -28.55
C ALA A 13 -19.95 17.98 -27.28
N LEU A 14 -18.93 17.50 -26.56
CA LEU A 14 -18.41 18.14 -25.35
C LEU A 14 -17.84 19.54 -25.64
N SER A 15 -17.12 19.70 -26.76
CA SER A 15 -16.52 20.98 -27.17
C SER A 15 -17.53 22.13 -27.31
N GLN A 16 -18.78 21.86 -27.73
CA GLN A 16 -19.77 22.93 -27.94
C GLN A 16 -20.45 23.43 -26.65
N CYS A 17 -20.32 22.73 -25.53
CA CYS A 17 -20.88 23.19 -24.26
C CYS A 17 -19.98 24.22 -23.54
N HIS A 18 -18.69 24.28 -23.87
CA HIS A 18 -17.68 25.04 -23.11
C HIS A 18 -17.27 26.39 -23.72
N SER A 19 -18.05 26.95 -24.66
CA SER A 19 -17.68 28.17 -25.41
C SER A 19 -18.80 29.20 -25.58
N VAL A 20 -19.60 29.44 -24.53
CA VAL A 20 -20.55 30.58 -24.46
C VAL A 20 -20.57 31.21 -23.05
N ALA A 21 -19.43 31.71 -22.56
CA ALA A 21 -19.31 32.25 -21.18
C ALA A 21 -18.59 33.61 -21.02
N THR A 22 -18.01 34.21 -22.07
CA THR A 22 -17.22 35.45 -21.95
C THR A 22 -17.44 36.48 -23.06
N GLU A 23 -18.47 37.33 -22.95
CA GLU A 23 -18.40 38.72 -23.46
C GLU A 23 -19.48 39.64 -22.86
N SER A 24 -19.25 40.96 -22.89
CA SER A 24 -20.08 41.96 -22.20
C SER A 24 -21.24 42.50 -23.06
N PRO A 25 -22.33 43.03 -22.47
CA PRO A 25 -23.62 43.06 -23.15
C PRO A 25 -23.84 44.26 -24.09
N GLN A 26 -24.37 43.99 -25.28
CA GLN A 26 -25.15 44.95 -26.05
C GLN A 26 -26.60 44.50 -26.23
N ARG A 27 -27.51 45.48 -26.32
CA ARG A 27 -28.97 45.27 -26.30
C ARG A 27 -29.48 44.69 -27.63
N LEU A 28 -30.02 43.47 -27.58
CA LEU A 28 -31.00 42.99 -28.56
C LEU A 28 -32.29 42.56 -27.87
N ARG A 29 -33.43 42.97 -28.44
CA ARG A 29 -34.75 42.94 -27.78
C ARG A 29 -35.71 42.06 -28.57
N VAL A 30 -35.71 40.76 -28.29
CA VAL A 30 -36.62 39.79 -28.91
C VAL A 30 -37.79 39.51 -27.97
N LYS A 31 -39.01 39.40 -28.52
CA LYS A 31 -40.20 38.93 -27.79
C LYS A 31 -40.38 37.44 -28.05
N GLY A 32 -40.49 36.65 -26.98
CA GLY A 32 -40.96 35.27 -27.01
C GLY A 32 -41.56 34.94 -25.64
N THR A 33 -42.74 34.31 -25.62
CA THR A 33 -43.50 34.01 -24.40
C THR A 33 -43.65 32.50 -24.24
N ALA A 34 -43.12 31.97 -23.14
CA ALA A 34 -43.43 30.64 -22.61
C ALA A 34 -43.33 30.71 -21.08
N ASP A 35 -44.28 30.10 -20.38
CA ASP A 35 -44.38 30.20 -18.91
C ASP A 35 -43.45 29.19 -18.21
N VAL A 36 -42.67 29.67 -17.24
CA VAL A 36 -41.79 28.85 -16.39
C VAL A 36 -42.49 28.54 -15.06
N PRO A 37 -42.54 27.27 -14.59
CA PRO A 37 -43.24 26.91 -13.36
C PRO A 37 -42.71 27.63 -12.10
N PRO A 38 -43.57 27.98 -11.12
CA PRO A 38 -43.19 28.81 -9.97
C PRO A 38 -42.01 28.31 -9.12
N LYS A 39 -41.75 26.99 -9.09
CA LYS A 39 -40.66 26.40 -8.30
C LYS A 39 -39.27 26.73 -8.82
N GLN A 40 -39.05 26.71 -10.14
CA GLN A 40 -37.74 27.03 -10.75
C GLN A 40 -37.40 28.52 -10.59
N LYS A 41 -38.40 29.41 -10.56
CA LYS A 41 -38.17 30.83 -10.31
C LYS A 41 -37.50 31.07 -8.95
N ASN A 42 -37.92 30.35 -7.91
CA ASN A 42 -37.35 30.49 -6.56
C ASN A 42 -35.88 30.01 -6.48
N ALA A 43 -35.46 29.06 -7.32
CA ALA A 43 -34.05 28.69 -7.45
C ALA A 43 -33.24 29.78 -8.18
N ARG A 44 -33.78 30.32 -9.29
CA ARG A 44 -33.11 31.36 -10.08
C ARG A 44 -33.00 32.70 -9.34
N ASP A 45 -34.03 33.11 -8.61
CA ASP A 45 -34.04 34.32 -7.79
C ASP A 45 -33.03 34.20 -6.63
N LYS A 46 -32.76 32.99 -6.11
CA LYS A 46 -31.67 32.72 -5.15
C LYS A 46 -30.28 32.74 -5.78
N LEU A 47 -30.09 32.18 -6.98
CA LEU A 47 -28.78 32.16 -7.66
C LEU A 47 -28.29 33.59 -7.93
N VAL A 48 -29.19 34.47 -8.39
CA VAL A 48 -28.93 35.91 -8.56
C VAL A 48 -28.60 36.59 -7.22
N GLN A 49 -29.07 36.06 -6.09
CA GLN A 49 -28.71 36.58 -4.76
C GLN A 49 -27.28 36.19 -4.34
N VAL A 50 -26.73 35.08 -4.85
CA VAL A 50 -25.34 34.65 -4.60
C VAL A 50 -24.34 35.48 -5.43
N GLU A 51 -24.60 35.71 -6.72
CA GLU A 51 -23.74 36.55 -7.58
C GLU A 51 -23.55 37.99 -7.06
N ASN A 52 -24.53 38.50 -6.29
CA ASN A 52 -24.47 39.84 -5.69
C ASN A 52 -23.73 39.87 -4.34
N ILE A 53 -23.35 38.72 -3.77
CA ILE A 53 -22.55 38.64 -2.53
C ILE A 53 -21.06 38.52 -2.86
N GLN A 54 -20.67 37.85 -3.95
CA GLN A 54 -19.27 37.69 -4.37
C GLN A 54 -18.54 38.98 -4.81
N LYS A 55 -19.17 40.17 -4.76
CA LYS A 55 -18.60 41.42 -5.29
C LYS A 55 -18.12 42.44 -4.26
N ASP A 56 -18.30 42.19 -2.97
CA ASP A 56 -17.71 42.98 -1.89
C ASP A 56 -17.16 42.07 -0.77
N ASP A 57 -16.08 42.51 -0.12
CA ASP A 57 -15.37 41.85 0.99
C ASP A 57 -14.83 40.42 0.74
N GLY A 58 -13.61 40.34 0.18
CA GLY A 58 -12.76 39.15 0.23
C GLY A 58 -12.25 38.86 1.65
N LYS A 59 -13.11 38.38 2.54
CA LYS A 59 -12.79 37.96 3.92
C LYS A 59 -13.42 36.60 4.22
N ASN A 60 -12.64 35.71 4.83
CA ASN A 60 -13.17 34.45 5.36
C ASN A 60 -14.20 34.76 6.46
N THR A 61 -15.43 34.28 6.28
CA THR A 61 -16.51 34.43 7.26
C THR A 61 -17.32 33.14 7.33
N PRO A 62 -18.07 32.87 8.42
CA PRO A 62 -18.94 31.70 8.49
C PRO A 62 -19.96 31.62 7.34
N ALA A 63 -20.31 32.74 6.70
CA ALA A 63 -21.16 32.75 5.53
C ALA A 63 -20.49 32.16 4.27
N SER A 64 -19.20 32.48 4.01
CA SER A 64 -18.47 31.92 2.86
C SER A 64 -18.00 30.48 3.08
N HIS A 65 -17.97 29.99 4.31
CA HIS A 65 -17.82 28.57 4.63
C HIS A 65 -19.12 27.78 4.39
N ASN A 66 -20.25 28.31 4.86
CA ASN A 66 -21.57 27.72 4.60
C ASN A 66 -21.97 27.73 3.11
N LEU A 67 -21.47 28.69 2.33
CA LEU A 67 -21.68 28.72 0.88
C LEU A 67 -20.94 27.58 0.17
N ARG A 68 -19.65 27.38 0.48
CA ARG A 68 -18.86 26.26 -0.05
C ARG A 68 -19.44 24.90 0.39
N ARG A 69 -19.84 24.74 1.66
CA ARG A 69 -20.60 23.58 2.15
C ARG A 69 -22.00 23.41 1.51
N LEU A 70 -22.48 24.33 0.67
CA LEU A 70 -23.68 24.16 -0.15
C LEU A 70 -23.33 23.83 -1.61
N GLU A 71 -22.26 24.42 -2.14
CA GLU A 71 -21.72 24.14 -3.47
C GLU A 71 -21.26 22.66 -3.58
N SER A 72 -20.46 22.16 -2.63
CA SER A 72 -20.04 20.74 -2.61
C SER A 72 -21.23 19.77 -2.53
N ARG A 73 -22.27 20.08 -1.75
CA ARG A 73 -23.47 19.23 -1.68
C ARG A 73 -24.29 19.24 -2.96
N ILE A 74 -24.30 20.34 -3.72
CA ILE A 74 -24.95 20.39 -5.03
C ILE A 74 -24.15 19.58 -6.07
N GLN A 75 -22.82 19.61 -5.98
CA GLN A 75 -21.92 18.81 -6.82
C GLN A 75 -22.16 17.31 -6.58
N GLN A 76 -22.09 16.86 -5.32
CA GLN A 76 -22.27 15.46 -4.91
C GLN A 76 -23.70 14.94 -5.20
N GLU A 77 -24.74 15.76 -5.00
CA GLU A 77 -26.11 15.42 -5.43
C GLU A 77 -26.26 15.34 -6.96
N THR A 78 -25.36 15.94 -7.73
CA THR A 78 -25.37 15.89 -9.21
C THR A 78 -24.64 14.65 -9.69
N GLU A 79 -23.44 14.38 -9.18
CA GLU A 79 -22.66 13.17 -9.51
C GLU A 79 -23.43 11.88 -9.18
N ARG A 80 -24.02 11.77 -7.98
CA ARG A 80 -24.86 10.63 -7.60
C ARG A 80 -26.04 10.40 -8.55
N LYS A 81 -26.62 11.47 -9.11
CA LYS A 81 -27.73 11.37 -10.08
C LYS A 81 -27.25 11.13 -11.51
N THR A 82 -26.02 11.48 -11.85
CA THR A 82 -25.39 11.14 -13.13
C THR A 82 -25.12 9.65 -13.17
N LEU A 83 -24.45 9.09 -12.15
CA LEU A 83 -24.20 7.65 -12.01
C LEU A 83 -25.52 6.85 -12.04
N GLN A 84 -26.55 7.28 -11.29
CA GLN A 84 -27.86 6.62 -11.31
C GLN A 84 -28.54 6.68 -12.69
N LEU A 85 -28.32 7.74 -13.47
CA LEU A 85 -28.83 7.84 -14.84
C LEU A 85 -28.03 7.01 -15.84
N GLU A 86 -26.73 6.82 -15.63
CA GLU A 86 -25.88 5.97 -16.45
C GLU A 86 -26.19 4.49 -16.23
N ASP A 87 -26.45 4.09 -14.98
CA ASP A 87 -26.91 2.75 -14.61
C ASP A 87 -28.30 2.42 -15.19
N GLU A 88 -29.28 3.33 -15.07
CA GLU A 88 -30.59 3.20 -15.73
C GLU A 88 -30.46 3.12 -17.27
N LEU A 89 -29.49 3.83 -17.88
CA LEU A 89 -29.26 3.82 -19.33
C LEU A 89 -28.59 2.51 -19.80
N MET A 90 -27.65 1.97 -19.03
CA MET A 90 -27.01 0.68 -19.29
C MET A 90 -28.05 -0.45 -19.24
N PHE A 91 -28.96 -0.41 -18.25
CA PHE A 91 -30.01 -1.43 -18.12
C PHE A 91 -30.95 -1.47 -19.34
N GLU A 92 -31.37 -0.33 -19.90
CA GLU A 92 -32.18 -0.32 -21.14
C GLU A 92 -31.38 -0.71 -22.41
N LEU A 93 -30.08 -0.45 -22.46
CA LEU A 93 -29.26 -0.72 -23.66
C LEU A 93 -28.92 -2.20 -23.87
N PHE A 94 -28.83 -3.00 -22.80
CA PHE A 94 -28.42 -4.41 -22.89
C PHE A 94 -29.58 -5.43 -22.84
N PHE A 95 -30.81 -5.03 -22.50
CA PHE A 95 -31.98 -5.92 -22.45
C PHE A 95 -33.13 -5.55 -23.44
N PRO A 96 -32.91 -5.62 -24.76
CA PRO A 96 -33.97 -5.42 -25.74
C PRO A 96 -35.01 -6.56 -25.68
N GLN A 97 -36.27 -6.25 -25.33
CA GLN A 97 -37.36 -7.22 -25.36
C GLN A 97 -37.64 -7.70 -26.80
N GLY A 98 -37.31 -8.95 -27.10
CA GLY A 98 -37.46 -9.53 -28.44
C GLY A 98 -38.90 -9.92 -28.79
N GLU A 99 -39.57 -9.16 -29.64
CA GLU A 99 -40.84 -9.57 -30.26
C GLU A 99 -40.61 -10.68 -31.32
N GLY A 100 -40.89 -11.93 -30.95
CA GLY A 100 -40.79 -13.09 -31.84
C GLY A 100 -42.02 -13.26 -32.75
N SER A 101 -41.84 -13.00 -34.05
CA SER A 101 -42.89 -13.16 -35.08
C SER A 101 -43.12 -14.62 -35.50
N TYR A 102 -44.33 -15.15 -35.32
CA TYR A 102 -44.79 -16.42 -35.92
C TYR A 102 -46.27 -16.37 -36.37
N ASP A 103 -46.59 -17.17 -37.40
CA ASP A 103 -47.81 -17.08 -38.20
C ASP A 103 -49.08 -17.79 -37.64
N THR A 104 -50.23 -17.38 -38.18
CA THR A 104 -51.61 -17.83 -37.86
C THR A 104 -51.87 -19.33 -38.15
N LEU A 105 -52.71 -20.09 -37.41
CA LEU A 105 -54.20 -20.13 -37.36
C LEU A 105 -54.65 -21.27 -36.40
N PRO A 106 -55.96 -21.46 -36.06
CA PRO A 106 -57.06 -20.52 -35.83
C PRO A 106 -57.68 -20.68 -34.40
N ALA A 107 -58.77 -19.95 -34.08
CA ALA A 107 -59.32 -19.84 -32.72
C ALA A 107 -60.60 -20.64 -32.43
N GLU A 108 -60.93 -20.86 -31.14
CA GLU A 108 -62.29 -21.22 -30.70
C GLU A 108 -62.68 -20.58 -29.34
N THR A 109 -63.73 -19.74 -29.37
CA THR A 109 -64.66 -19.28 -28.29
C THR A 109 -64.18 -18.82 -26.89
N ALA A 110 -64.83 -17.77 -26.34
CA ALA A 110 -64.50 -17.13 -25.06
C ALA A 110 -65.70 -17.04 -24.08
N ALA A 111 -65.41 -16.81 -22.78
CA ALA A 111 -66.36 -16.28 -21.78
C ALA A 111 -65.61 -15.52 -20.64
N PRO A 112 -66.20 -14.50 -19.97
CA PRO A 112 -65.42 -13.51 -19.18
C PRO A 112 -65.77 -13.41 -17.67
N VAL A 113 -64.85 -12.83 -16.89
CA VAL A 113 -65.04 -12.32 -15.49
C VAL A 113 -64.12 -11.08 -15.25
N PRO A 114 -64.31 -10.26 -14.20
CA PRO A 114 -64.42 -8.80 -14.41
C PRO A 114 -63.32 -7.92 -13.77
N GLN A 115 -63.33 -6.63 -14.15
CA GLN A 115 -62.48 -5.57 -13.58
C GLN A 115 -63.02 -5.03 -12.23
N THR A 116 -62.12 -4.83 -11.26
CA THR A 116 -62.31 -4.00 -10.05
C THR A 116 -61.00 -3.27 -9.71
N PRO A 117 -61.02 -2.14 -8.95
CA PRO A 117 -60.23 -0.96 -9.33
C PRO A 117 -59.03 -0.59 -8.44
N ASN A 118 -58.23 0.38 -8.92
CA ASN A 118 -57.08 1.01 -8.26
C ASN A 118 -57.30 1.36 -6.77
N PRO A 119 -56.35 1.03 -5.88
CA PRO A 119 -56.24 1.64 -4.56
C PRO A 119 -55.68 3.08 -4.64
N LYS A 120 -55.97 3.88 -3.61
CA LYS A 120 -55.39 5.23 -3.42
C LYS A 120 -54.24 5.17 -2.41
N PRO A 121 -53.27 6.11 -2.46
CA PRO A 121 -52.11 6.11 -1.58
C PRO A 121 -52.48 6.30 -0.11
N TYR A 122 -51.77 5.59 0.77
CA TYR A 122 -51.91 5.71 2.23
C TYR A 122 -51.09 6.89 2.78
N ARG A 123 -51.52 7.42 3.94
CA ARG A 123 -50.76 8.40 4.72
C ARG A 123 -49.95 7.71 5.82
N THR A 124 -48.77 8.24 6.09
CA THR A 124 -48.01 7.99 7.32
C THR A 124 -48.68 8.66 8.54
N PRO A 125 -48.62 8.02 9.72
CA PRO A 125 -48.81 8.67 11.02
C PRO A 125 -47.47 8.84 11.78
N ALA A 126 -47.40 9.85 12.64
CA ALA A 126 -46.27 10.12 13.54
C ALA A 126 -46.43 9.38 14.90
N PRO A 127 -45.39 9.26 15.74
CA PRO A 127 -45.34 8.25 16.82
C PRO A 127 -46.03 8.65 18.13
N ALA A 128 -46.29 7.64 18.96
CA ALA A 128 -46.68 7.76 20.37
C ALA A 128 -46.08 6.61 21.20
N THR A 129 -45.87 6.82 22.50
CA THR A 129 -45.06 5.97 23.38
C THR A 129 -45.88 4.98 24.23
N SER A 130 -45.32 3.80 24.55
CA SER A 130 -45.27 3.18 25.90
C SER A 130 -44.86 1.69 25.87
N ASN A 131 -44.05 1.27 26.85
CA ASN A 131 -43.77 -0.15 27.14
C ASN A 131 -44.92 -0.76 27.96
N PRO A 132 -45.17 -2.09 27.81
CA PRO A 132 -44.79 -3.01 28.88
C PRO A 132 -44.21 -4.37 28.38
N PRO A 133 -43.63 -5.21 29.27
CA PRO A 133 -42.75 -6.32 28.87
C PRO A 133 -43.28 -7.74 29.17
N PHE A 134 -42.39 -8.73 28.96
CA PHE A 134 -42.31 -10.11 29.48
C PHE A 134 -42.65 -11.34 28.58
N SER A 135 -41.74 -12.32 28.71
CA SER A 135 -41.89 -13.79 28.62
C SER A 135 -41.59 -14.51 27.31
N THR A 136 -40.75 -15.55 27.44
CA THR A 136 -40.34 -16.52 26.43
C THR A 136 -41.31 -17.72 26.30
N PRO A 137 -41.36 -18.41 25.14
CA PRO A 137 -42.08 -19.67 24.97
C PRO A 137 -41.15 -20.90 24.99
N PRO A 138 -41.48 -21.99 25.72
CA PRO A 138 -40.79 -23.27 25.63
C PRO A 138 -41.41 -24.25 24.61
N MET A 139 -40.64 -25.24 24.15
CA MET A 139 -41.10 -26.30 23.25
C MET A 139 -42.08 -27.29 23.91
N ALA A 140 -43.02 -27.84 23.13
CA ALA A 140 -43.67 -29.13 23.39
C ALA A 140 -44.24 -29.78 22.11
N SER A 141 -44.01 -31.07 21.90
CA SER A 141 -44.73 -31.91 20.91
C SER A 141 -46.04 -32.46 21.49
N PRO A 142 -46.98 -32.96 20.65
CA PRO A 142 -47.31 -34.40 20.78
C PRO A 142 -47.77 -35.15 19.50
N THR A 143 -47.24 -36.38 19.36
CA THR A 143 -47.85 -37.68 18.97
C THR A 143 -48.99 -37.85 17.94
N THR A 144 -48.86 -38.91 17.13
CA THR A 144 -49.83 -39.55 16.19
C THR A 144 -50.93 -40.38 16.89
N PRO A 145 -52.06 -40.81 16.24
CA PRO A 145 -52.08 -42.12 15.53
C PRO A 145 -53.11 -42.38 14.37
N ALA A 146 -52.66 -43.17 13.37
CA ALA A 146 -53.32 -44.23 12.54
C ALA A 146 -54.82 -44.23 12.09
N ASN A 147 -55.09 -44.38 10.76
CA ASN A 147 -55.62 -45.62 10.09
C ASN A 147 -55.93 -45.48 8.55
N LEU A 148 -56.31 -46.60 7.90
CA LEU A 148 -56.34 -46.92 6.43
C LEU A 148 -57.78 -47.23 5.88
N PRO A 149 -58.03 -47.71 4.63
CA PRO A 149 -57.68 -47.32 3.22
C PRO A 149 -58.99 -47.33 2.32
N PRO A 150 -59.12 -47.78 1.03
CA PRO A 150 -58.23 -48.01 -0.16
C PRO A 150 -58.76 -47.49 -1.55
N MET A 151 -58.19 -47.99 -2.67
CA MET A 151 -58.57 -47.92 -4.13
C MET A 151 -57.95 -46.78 -4.98
N ALA A 152 -57.59 -46.93 -6.28
CA ALA A 152 -57.38 -48.10 -7.18
C ALA A 152 -56.48 -47.71 -8.41
N SER A 153 -56.11 -48.68 -9.30
CA SER A 153 -55.16 -48.52 -10.44
C SER A 153 -55.83 -48.64 -11.84
N PRO A 154 -55.19 -48.11 -12.92
CA PRO A 154 -54.54 -48.95 -13.96
C PRO A 154 -53.23 -48.33 -14.54
N THR A 155 -52.73 -48.73 -15.74
CA THR A 155 -51.78 -49.87 -15.96
C THR A 155 -51.32 -50.03 -17.45
N ILE A 156 -50.00 -49.87 -17.75
CA ILE A 156 -49.15 -50.57 -18.80
C ILE A 156 -49.47 -50.31 -20.31
N PRO A 157 -48.53 -50.30 -21.32
CA PRO A 157 -47.29 -51.10 -21.57
C PRO A 157 -45.97 -50.30 -21.84
N ALA A 158 -44.72 -50.81 -21.88
CA ALA A 158 -44.06 -52.10 -22.26
C ALA A 158 -43.78 -52.26 -23.79
N SER A 159 -42.66 -52.80 -24.30
CA SER A 159 -41.46 -53.47 -23.73
C SER A 159 -40.19 -53.03 -24.52
N ALA A 160 -38.94 -53.55 -24.43
CA ALA A 160 -38.32 -54.81 -23.95
C ALA A 160 -37.02 -54.51 -23.12
N GLY A 161 -35.94 -55.30 -22.98
CA GLY A 161 -35.48 -56.61 -23.53
C GLY A 161 -34.30 -57.19 -22.71
N THR A 162 -33.55 -58.21 -23.18
CA THR A 162 -32.45 -58.89 -22.39
C THR A 162 -31.53 -59.78 -23.26
N PRO A 163 -30.32 -60.26 -22.80
CA PRO A 163 -30.25 -61.48 -21.97
C PRO A 163 -29.14 -61.61 -20.88
N ARG A 164 -29.56 -62.22 -19.76
CA ARG A 164 -28.87 -63.07 -18.73
C ARG A 164 -27.45 -63.62 -19.03
N PRO A 165 -26.60 -63.87 -18.00
CA PRO A 165 -26.82 -64.99 -17.06
C PRO A 165 -26.79 -64.63 -15.55
N THR A 166 -27.00 -65.61 -14.67
CA THR A 166 -27.23 -65.43 -13.21
C THR A 166 -26.26 -66.20 -12.31
N SER A 167 -25.95 -65.62 -11.15
CA SER A 167 -25.79 -66.35 -9.88
C SER A 167 -26.51 -65.58 -8.73
N LYS A 168 -26.46 -66.09 -7.50
CA LYS A 168 -27.33 -65.69 -6.38
C LYS A 168 -26.49 -65.28 -5.16
N PRO A 169 -26.60 -64.05 -4.63
CA PRO A 169 -25.95 -63.69 -3.35
C PRO A 169 -26.67 -64.33 -2.17
N THR A 170 -25.90 -64.64 -1.11
CA THR A 170 -26.38 -65.13 0.19
C THR A 170 -26.04 -64.11 1.26
N SER A 171 -26.84 -64.03 2.32
CA SER A 171 -26.66 -63.09 3.43
C SER A 171 -25.68 -63.61 4.48
N GLU A 172 -24.52 -62.99 4.61
CA GLU A 172 -23.64 -63.07 5.79
C GLU A 172 -22.74 -61.81 5.83
N PRO A 173 -22.40 -61.25 7.02
CA PRO A 173 -21.65 -60.01 7.14
C PRO A 173 -20.13 -60.22 7.21
N THR A 174 -19.36 -59.40 6.49
CA THR A 174 -17.89 -59.39 6.55
C THR A 174 -17.38 -58.69 7.82
N GLU A 175 -16.32 -59.22 8.43
CA GLU A 175 -15.71 -58.68 9.65
C GLU A 175 -14.88 -57.41 9.41
N ARG A 176 -14.66 -56.64 10.49
CA ARG A 176 -13.97 -55.33 10.49
C ARG A 176 -12.45 -55.49 10.62
N PRO A 177 -11.61 -54.65 9.99
CA PRO A 177 -10.15 -54.75 10.10
C PRO A 177 -9.65 -54.61 11.54
N THR A 178 -8.69 -55.45 11.94
CA THR A 178 -8.04 -55.42 13.27
C THR A 178 -6.72 -54.64 13.25
N THR A 179 -6.66 -53.58 14.05
CA THR A 179 -5.43 -52.85 14.41
C THR A 179 -4.51 -53.71 15.29
N PRO A 180 -3.17 -53.64 15.17
CA PRO A 180 -2.25 -54.39 16.02
C PRO A 180 -2.30 -53.97 17.51
N ILE A 181 -2.01 -54.92 18.41
CA ILE A 181 -2.12 -54.76 19.86
C ILE A 181 -0.78 -54.27 20.46
N PRO A 182 -0.76 -53.22 21.30
CA PRO A 182 0.46 -52.78 21.99
C PRO A 182 0.87 -53.77 23.08
N THR A 183 2.18 -54.04 23.18
CA THR A 183 2.75 -55.02 24.12
C THR A 183 2.88 -54.47 25.54
N SER A 184 2.41 -55.24 26.52
CA SER A 184 2.54 -54.90 27.94
C SER A 184 3.91 -55.32 28.51
N ASN A 185 4.76 -54.34 28.85
CA ASN A 185 5.86 -54.52 29.80
C ASN A 185 6.02 -53.24 30.63
N PRO A 186 6.13 -53.31 31.98
CA PRO A 186 6.18 -52.13 32.82
C PRO A 186 7.61 -51.59 32.99
N THR A 187 7.90 -50.43 32.40
CA THR A 187 9.12 -49.67 32.68
C THR A 187 9.07 -49.07 34.09
N GLU A 188 10.23 -48.93 34.74
CA GLU A 188 10.31 -48.51 36.15
C GLU A 188 9.87 -47.06 36.40
N ARG A 189 9.38 -46.83 37.62
CA ARG A 189 8.69 -45.62 38.07
C ARG A 189 9.67 -44.46 38.36
N PRO A 190 9.58 -43.31 37.67
CA PRO A 190 10.37 -42.13 38.03
C PRO A 190 10.10 -41.68 39.48
N THR A 191 11.18 -41.46 40.24
CA THR A 191 11.08 -40.95 41.62
C THR A 191 11.11 -39.42 41.63
N THR A 192 9.92 -38.81 41.61
CA THR A 192 9.75 -37.38 41.86
C THR A 192 10.39 -36.96 43.21
N PRO A 193 11.16 -35.84 43.26
CA PRO A 193 11.65 -35.32 44.53
C PRO A 193 10.52 -34.88 45.46
N LYS A 194 10.86 -34.79 46.76
CA LYS A 194 9.93 -34.61 47.88
C LYS A 194 9.31 -33.19 47.91
N PRO A 195 8.01 -33.02 48.20
CA PRO A 195 7.36 -31.70 48.20
C PRO A 195 7.88 -30.76 49.29
N THR A 196 8.05 -29.50 48.91
CA THR A 196 8.40 -28.35 49.77
C THR A 196 7.25 -28.01 50.73
N PRO A 197 7.51 -27.65 52.01
CA PRO A 197 6.45 -27.49 53.01
C PRO A 197 5.75 -26.13 52.97
N SER A 198 4.43 -26.16 52.69
CA SER A 198 3.36 -25.18 53.04
C SER A 198 3.54 -23.69 52.63
N PRO A 199 2.52 -23.06 52.00
CA PRO A 199 2.58 -21.64 51.65
C PRO A 199 2.53 -20.71 52.87
N THR A 200 3.21 -19.57 52.74
CA THR A 200 3.13 -18.45 53.69
C THR A 200 1.72 -17.85 53.73
N LYS A 201 1.34 -17.25 54.87
CA LYS A 201 0.00 -16.70 55.10
C LYS A 201 -0.38 -15.62 54.08
N ALA A 202 -1.62 -15.66 53.61
CA ALA A 202 -2.21 -14.64 52.76
C ALA A 202 -2.25 -13.24 53.44
N PRO A 203 -2.19 -12.14 52.66
CA PRO A 203 -2.42 -10.79 53.16
C PRO A 203 -3.80 -10.64 53.82
N ALA A 204 -3.87 -9.84 54.88
CA ALA A 204 -5.14 -9.56 55.58
C ALA A 204 -5.93 -8.46 54.86
N THR A 205 -7.12 -8.78 54.38
CA THR A 205 -8.05 -7.81 53.76
C THR A 205 -8.46 -6.72 54.78
N PRO A 206 -8.41 -5.42 54.41
CA PRO A 206 -8.95 -4.37 55.26
C PRO A 206 -10.47 -4.53 55.43
N LYS A 207 -10.94 -4.33 56.66
CA LYS A 207 -12.31 -4.62 57.07
C LYS A 207 -13.31 -3.57 56.53
N PRO A 208 -14.52 -3.96 56.05
CA PRO A 208 -15.48 -3.02 55.48
C PRO A 208 -15.89 -1.87 56.42
N THR A 209 -15.86 -0.66 55.90
CA THR A 209 -16.29 0.58 56.59
C THR A 209 -17.81 0.54 56.87
N PRO A 210 -18.28 0.83 58.09
CA PRO A 210 -19.69 0.74 58.43
C PRO A 210 -20.56 1.82 57.77
N ARG A 211 -21.71 1.39 57.23
CA ARG A 211 -22.69 2.20 56.49
C ARG A 211 -23.19 3.43 57.28
N PRO A 212 -22.95 4.67 56.81
CA PRO A 212 -23.53 5.87 57.41
C PRO A 212 -25.05 5.82 57.38
N THR A 213 -25.70 5.96 58.53
CA THR A 213 -27.17 5.95 58.64
C THR A 213 -27.64 7.17 59.40
N LYS A 214 -28.06 8.22 58.67
CA LYS A 214 -28.90 9.30 59.19
C LYS A 214 -29.50 10.17 58.08
N ALA A 215 -30.82 10.13 58.00
CA ALA A 215 -31.69 11.21 57.55
C ALA A 215 -32.70 11.47 58.70
N PRO A 216 -33.56 12.51 58.66
CA PRO A 216 -33.61 13.65 57.74
C PRO A 216 -33.64 15.03 58.47
N THR A 217 -33.45 16.13 57.74
CA THR A 217 -34.12 17.42 58.04
C THR A 217 -34.25 18.26 56.76
N PRO A 218 -35.44 18.77 56.39
CA PRO A 218 -35.60 19.75 55.31
C PRO A 218 -35.79 21.18 55.85
N ASN A 219 -34.95 22.13 55.40
CA ASN A 219 -35.30 23.53 55.06
C ASN A 219 -34.04 24.33 54.66
N PRO A 220 -34.15 25.31 53.74
CA PRO A 220 -33.02 26.14 53.31
C PRO A 220 -32.78 27.35 54.25
N PRO A 221 -31.53 27.85 54.36
CA PRO A 221 -31.24 29.21 54.85
C PRO A 221 -31.42 30.28 53.76
N ASP A 222 -31.71 31.51 54.18
CA ASP A 222 -31.80 32.71 53.32
C ASP A 222 -30.43 33.15 52.74
N PRO A 223 -30.40 33.97 51.67
CA PRO A 223 -29.18 34.34 50.96
C PRO A 223 -28.28 35.33 51.75
N THR A 224 -26.98 35.13 51.61
CA THR A 224 -25.91 35.96 52.22
C THR A 224 -25.96 37.42 51.74
N PRO A 225 -25.85 38.42 52.64
CA PRO A 225 -25.78 39.84 52.24
C PRO A 225 -24.44 40.20 51.57
N PRO A 226 -24.41 41.24 50.73
CA PRO A 226 -23.20 41.67 50.02
C PRO A 226 -22.13 42.27 50.96
N PRO A 227 -20.84 42.22 50.59
CA PRO A 227 -19.74 42.69 51.44
C PRO A 227 -19.73 44.22 51.63
N THR A 228 -19.53 44.64 52.87
CA THR A 228 -19.33 46.05 53.29
C THR A 228 -17.90 46.51 52.92
N PRO A 229 -17.69 47.74 52.42
CA PRO A 229 -16.38 48.22 52.01
C PRO A 229 -15.44 48.51 53.20
N GLU A 230 -14.17 48.13 53.07
CA GLU A 230 -13.10 48.43 54.03
C GLU A 230 -12.45 49.82 53.83
N PRO A 231 -11.72 50.35 54.84
CA PRO A 231 -11.49 51.79 54.97
C PRO A 231 -10.28 52.35 54.19
N VAL A 232 -10.35 53.66 53.91
CA VAL A 232 -9.31 54.45 53.22
C VAL A 232 -8.24 54.95 54.20
N PRO A 233 -6.94 54.66 53.99
CA PRO A 233 -5.82 55.39 54.58
C PRO A 233 -5.34 56.52 53.66
N SER A 234 -4.87 57.63 54.21
CA SER A 234 -4.57 58.86 53.45
C SER A 234 -3.07 59.22 53.39
N THR A 235 -2.59 59.45 52.15
CA THR A 235 -1.40 60.27 51.77
C THR A 235 -0.01 59.82 52.30
N PRO A 236 1.13 60.31 51.73
CA PRO A 236 1.33 61.25 50.62
C PRO A 236 2.05 60.65 49.39
N LYS A 237 2.29 61.49 48.37
CA LYS A 237 2.95 61.15 47.08
C LYS A 237 4.46 61.48 47.09
N PRO A 238 5.34 60.50 46.85
CA PRO A 238 6.70 60.70 46.31
C PRO A 238 6.76 60.32 44.81
N THR A 239 7.95 60.48 44.19
CA THR A 239 8.13 60.44 42.73
C THR A 239 9.06 59.30 42.28
N LYS A 240 8.87 58.86 41.02
CA LYS A 240 9.58 57.83 40.23
C LYS A 240 8.97 56.43 40.32
N ALA A 241 8.74 55.84 39.15
CA ALA A 241 8.29 54.46 39.00
C ALA A 241 9.46 53.48 39.21
N PRO A 242 9.23 52.31 39.84
CA PRO A 242 10.16 51.19 39.75
C PRO A 242 10.12 50.60 38.33
N THR A 243 11.28 50.30 37.76
CA THR A 243 11.35 49.43 36.58
C THR A 243 10.84 48.04 36.98
N ALA A 244 10.04 47.41 36.12
CA ALA A 244 9.62 46.02 36.33
C ALA A 244 10.85 45.10 36.38
N PRO A 245 10.83 44.01 37.17
CA PRO A 245 11.86 42.98 37.07
C PRO A 245 11.85 42.40 35.66
N VAL A 246 13.03 42.36 35.03
CA VAL A 246 13.20 41.68 33.74
C VAL A 246 12.89 40.19 33.97
N PRO A 247 12.06 39.55 33.13
CA PRO A 247 11.83 38.11 33.25
C PRO A 247 13.17 37.36 33.09
N PRO A 248 13.33 36.19 33.73
CA PRO A 248 14.49 35.34 33.44
C PRO A 248 14.52 35.05 31.93
N PRO A 249 15.70 34.98 31.29
CA PRO A 249 15.79 34.68 29.87
C PRO A 249 15.14 33.32 29.61
N THR A 250 14.17 33.28 28.71
CA THR A 250 13.66 32.03 28.15
C THR A 250 14.85 31.24 27.62
N ALA A 251 14.97 29.98 28.01
CA ALA A 251 15.98 29.12 27.42
C ALA A 251 15.70 29.03 25.91
N SER A 252 16.72 29.28 25.08
CA SER A 252 16.61 29.02 23.65
C SER A 252 16.26 27.55 23.43
N PRO A 253 15.41 27.20 22.45
CA PRO A 253 15.23 25.82 22.06
C PRO A 253 16.57 25.19 21.63
N PRO A 254 16.74 23.87 21.74
CA PRO A 254 17.94 23.19 21.27
C PRO A 254 18.15 23.45 19.77
N LEU A 255 19.41 23.65 19.38
CA LEU A 255 19.81 23.90 17.99
C LEU A 255 19.85 22.57 17.22
N ARG A 256 18.88 22.35 16.33
CA ARG A 256 18.87 21.20 15.42
C ARG A 256 20.05 21.29 14.45
N CYS A 257 20.72 20.18 14.16
CA CYS A 257 21.95 20.12 13.37
C CYS A 257 23.10 21.00 13.90
N GLY A 258 23.00 21.52 15.14
CA GLY A 258 23.87 22.61 15.63
C GLY A 258 23.59 24.00 15.03
N CYS A 259 22.66 24.10 14.08
CA CYS A 259 22.39 25.28 13.27
C CYS A 259 21.32 26.19 13.88
N ALA A 260 21.60 27.50 13.96
CA ALA A 260 20.61 28.50 14.39
C ALA A 260 19.51 28.76 13.35
N ASP A 261 19.84 28.62 12.06
CA ASP A 261 18.90 28.84 10.95
C ASP A 261 18.05 27.59 10.61
N CYS A 262 18.36 26.43 11.20
CA CYS A 262 17.57 25.19 11.12
C CYS A 262 16.33 25.27 12.03
N THR A 263 15.48 26.25 11.74
CA THR A 263 14.19 26.44 12.43
C THR A 263 13.22 25.29 12.14
N ASN A 264 12.18 25.13 12.95
CA ASN A 264 11.14 24.13 12.68
C ASN A 264 10.44 24.34 11.32
N GLU A 265 10.44 25.55 10.76
CA GLU A 265 9.94 25.82 9.39
C GLU A 265 10.83 25.14 8.33
N ARG A 266 12.15 25.14 8.54
CA ARG A 266 13.13 24.46 7.68
C ARG A 266 13.20 22.96 7.91
N TRP A 267 13.08 22.52 9.16
CA TRP A 267 12.97 21.12 9.52
C TRP A 267 11.74 20.49 8.83
N ASN A 268 10.59 21.15 8.88
CA ASN A 268 9.34 20.68 8.29
C ASN A 268 9.18 21.06 6.78
N THR A 269 10.22 21.53 6.10
CA THR A 269 10.13 21.83 4.65
C THR A 269 10.23 20.50 3.87
N LEU A 270 9.26 20.21 3.00
CA LEU A 270 9.25 19.02 2.15
C LEU A 270 10.36 19.05 1.09
N ALA A 271 11.08 17.94 0.94
CA ALA A 271 12.17 17.71 0.01
C ALA A 271 12.18 16.23 -0.40
N GLY A 272 11.97 15.93 -1.70
CA GLY A 272 11.98 14.55 -2.20
C GLY A 272 10.84 13.65 -1.73
N GLY A 273 9.75 14.21 -1.18
CA GLY A 273 8.57 13.46 -0.70
C GLY A 273 8.42 13.44 0.82
N PHE A 274 9.51 13.65 1.57
CA PHE A 274 9.54 13.70 3.03
C PHE A 274 9.94 15.11 3.50
N SER A 275 9.77 15.47 4.77
CA SER A 275 10.43 16.69 5.26
C SER A 275 11.92 16.47 5.48
N CYS A 276 12.69 17.57 5.41
CA CYS A 276 14.10 17.59 5.80
C CYS A 276 14.32 16.91 7.17
N GLY A 277 13.39 17.12 8.11
CA GLY A 277 13.41 16.57 9.45
C GLY A 277 13.15 15.07 9.51
N GLU A 278 12.11 14.55 8.86
CA GLU A 278 11.87 13.09 8.81
C GLU A 278 13.06 12.36 8.19
N ARG A 279 13.62 12.86 7.08
CA ARG A 279 14.75 12.22 6.42
C ARG A 279 16.05 12.32 7.22
N ILE A 280 16.28 13.42 7.96
CA ILE A 280 17.38 13.47 8.95
C ILE A 280 17.16 12.41 10.05
N VAL A 281 15.94 12.28 10.57
CA VAL A 281 15.61 11.29 11.61
C VAL A 281 15.76 9.84 11.10
N PHE A 282 15.36 9.56 9.86
CA PHE A 282 15.59 8.27 9.19
C PHE A 282 17.08 7.92 9.12
N VAL A 283 17.92 8.86 8.67
CA VAL A 283 19.37 8.65 8.57
C VAL A 283 20.03 8.48 9.95
N ILE A 284 19.50 9.12 11.00
CA ILE A 284 19.88 8.85 12.41
C ILE A 284 19.43 7.44 12.84
N GLY A 285 18.23 7.00 12.45
CA GLY A 285 17.71 5.65 12.71
C GLY A 285 18.61 4.55 12.14
N MET A 286 19.20 4.77 10.96
CA MET A 286 20.24 3.91 10.37
C MET A 286 21.61 3.97 11.10
N GLY A 287 21.69 4.59 12.28
CA GLY A 287 22.89 4.63 13.14
C GLY A 287 23.81 5.84 12.93
N SER A 288 23.40 6.84 12.14
CA SER A 288 24.18 8.08 11.96
C SER A 288 24.09 9.01 13.18
N THR A 289 25.09 9.86 13.38
CA THR A 289 24.94 11.01 14.30
C THR A 289 24.09 12.10 13.66
N GLU A 290 23.42 12.93 14.46
CA GLU A 290 22.63 14.06 13.96
C GLU A 290 23.44 14.96 13.02
N GLU A 291 24.69 15.30 13.37
CA GLU A 291 25.57 16.11 12.53
C GLU A 291 25.89 15.43 11.17
N ALA A 292 26.08 14.12 11.15
CA ALA A 292 26.32 13.36 9.92
C ALA A 292 25.06 13.25 9.05
N ALA A 293 23.91 12.99 9.68
CA ALA A 293 22.61 12.95 9.00
C ALA A 293 22.26 14.32 8.40
N CYS A 294 22.40 15.41 9.16
CA CYS A 294 22.20 16.77 8.67
C CYS A 294 23.15 17.11 7.51
N ARG A 295 24.43 16.71 7.58
CA ARG A 295 25.40 16.91 6.48
C ARG A 295 25.05 16.08 5.24
N LEU A 296 24.50 14.87 5.38
CA LEU A 296 23.97 14.09 4.26
C LEU A 296 22.73 14.77 3.67
N VAL A 297 21.66 14.93 4.45
CA VAL A 297 20.36 15.42 3.98
C VAL A 297 20.40 16.87 3.50
N ALA A 298 21.00 17.78 4.28
CA ALA A 298 21.04 19.21 3.98
C ALA A 298 22.30 19.67 3.25
N GLY A 299 23.36 18.86 3.24
CA GLY A 299 24.59 19.15 2.47
C GLY A 299 24.69 18.42 1.14
N SER A 300 24.03 17.26 0.99
CA SER A 300 24.19 16.37 -0.17
C SER A 300 22.86 16.03 -0.88
N GLU A 301 21.84 15.58 -0.16
CA GLU A 301 20.58 15.10 -0.77
C GLU A 301 19.69 16.27 -1.25
N TRP A 302 19.48 17.32 -0.43
CA TRP A 302 18.75 18.53 -0.83
C TRP A 302 19.45 19.83 -0.39
N PRO A 303 20.60 20.18 -1.00
CA PRO A 303 21.45 21.30 -0.61
C PRO A 303 20.83 22.70 -0.77
N ASP A 304 19.71 22.85 -1.47
CA ASP A 304 19.01 24.13 -1.66
C ASP A 304 17.63 24.21 -0.98
N THR A 305 17.11 23.08 -0.46
CA THR A 305 15.81 23.03 0.24
C THR A 305 16.00 22.90 1.75
N CYS A 306 16.81 21.92 2.17
CA CYS A 306 17.21 21.68 3.55
C CYS A 306 18.50 22.44 3.87
N GLY A 307 19.46 22.43 2.95
CA GLY A 307 20.59 23.37 2.94
C GLY A 307 20.16 24.76 2.45
N PRO A 308 20.95 25.82 2.73
CA PRO A 308 22.09 25.86 3.64
C PRO A 308 21.68 25.90 5.13
N PHE A 309 20.38 25.85 5.45
CA PHE A 309 19.85 26.19 6.78
C PHE A 309 20.10 25.12 7.83
N CYS A 310 19.99 23.85 7.46
CA CYS A 310 20.22 22.69 8.33
C CYS A 310 21.54 21.96 8.06
N ASP A 311 22.40 22.48 7.17
CA ASP A 311 23.74 21.92 6.93
C ASP A 311 24.75 22.53 7.93
N PRO A 312 25.34 21.74 8.83
CA PRO A 312 26.31 22.23 9.83
C PRO A 312 27.55 22.89 9.21
N ASP A 313 27.90 22.58 7.96
CA ASP A 313 29.07 23.15 7.28
C ASP A 313 28.75 24.49 6.56
N ARG A 314 27.46 24.87 6.43
CA ARG A 314 27.01 26.08 5.70
C ARG A 314 26.18 27.06 6.54
N CYS A 315 25.45 26.59 7.55
CA CYS A 315 24.52 27.43 8.30
C CYS A 315 25.21 28.57 9.07
N ASP A 316 26.44 28.34 9.55
CA ASP A 316 27.22 29.32 10.33
C ASP A 316 27.86 30.44 9.46
N GLU A 317 27.94 30.27 8.14
CA GLU A 317 28.56 31.27 7.25
C GLU A 317 27.69 32.53 7.09
N ASN A 318 26.35 32.40 7.17
CA ASN A 318 25.41 33.51 7.06
C ASN A 318 25.25 34.30 8.37
N GLY A 319 25.51 33.68 9.53
CA GLY A 319 25.21 34.25 10.85
C GLY A 319 26.22 35.27 11.38
N ARG A 320 27.39 35.45 10.75
CA ARG A 320 28.56 36.11 11.36
C ARG A 320 28.53 37.65 11.35
N THR A 321 27.45 38.26 11.82
CA THR A 321 27.38 39.72 12.06
C THR A 321 28.25 40.14 13.25
N ASP A 322 29.47 40.61 12.95
CA ASP A 322 30.47 41.02 13.94
C ASP A 322 29.96 42.13 14.87
N THR A 323 29.54 41.72 16.07
CA THR A 323 29.08 42.60 17.15
C THR A 323 30.13 42.71 18.27
N SER A 324 31.41 42.74 17.89
CA SER A 324 32.54 42.93 18.81
C SER A 324 32.62 44.37 19.34
N ALA A 325 31.82 44.68 20.37
CA ALA A 325 31.83 45.98 21.04
C ALA A 325 33.22 46.32 21.63
N PRO A 326 33.66 47.59 21.61
CA PRO A 326 35.09 47.91 21.59
C PRO A 326 35.78 47.94 22.96
N ILE A 327 37.03 47.46 23.00
CA ILE A 327 37.98 47.71 24.09
C ILE A 327 39.13 48.59 23.58
N LEU A 328 39.38 49.70 24.26
CA LEU A 328 40.47 50.66 24.01
C LEU A 328 41.34 50.79 25.28
N PRO A 329 42.63 51.19 25.17
CA PRO A 329 43.66 50.52 24.37
C PRO A 329 44.99 50.37 25.14
N ALA A 330 45.95 49.63 24.58
CA ALA A 330 47.36 49.67 25.00
C ALA A 330 48.26 50.05 23.81
N ALA A 331 49.29 50.86 24.04
CA ALA A 331 50.06 51.53 22.97
C ALA A 331 51.24 50.68 22.41
N PRO A 332 51.68 50.90 21.15
CA PRO A 332 52.48 49.92 20.40
C PRO A 332 53.98 50.23 20.25
N ALA A 333 54.71 49.27 19.67
CA ALA A 333 56.07 49.41 19.12
C ALA A 333 56.12 48.74 17.71
N PRO A 334 57.06 49.12 16.81
CA PRO A 334 56.63 49.52 15.46
C PRO A 334 57.01 48.63 14.27
N THR A 335 56.25 48.81 13.17
CA THR A 335 56.43 48.20 11.84
C THR A 335 57.39 48.98 10.92
N PRO A 336 58.18 48.30 10.06
CA PRO A 336 58.75 48.84 8.81
C PRO A 336 57.89 48.44 7.56
N PRO A 337 58.08 49.08 6.39
CA PRO A 337 56.92 49.64 5.68
C PRO A 337 56.59 49.07 4.29
N ALA A 338 55.38 49.39 3.81
CA ALA A 338 54.89 49.14 2.45
C ALA A 338 55.09 50.33 1.50
N PRO A 339 55.31 50.05 0.20
CA PRO A 339 54.83 50.89 -0.92
C PRO A 339 54.26 50.04 -2.09
N THR A 340 53.41 50.49 -3.02
CA THR A 340 52.49 51.65 -3.17
C THR A 340 51.53 51.28 -4.34
N PRO A 341 50.22 51.60 -4.30
CA PRO A 341 49.27 51.23 -5.37
C PRO A 341 49.35 52.12 -6.62
N THR A 342 48.74 51.69 -7.73
CA THR A 342 48.53 52.53 -8.94
C THR A 342 47.19 52.17 -9.61
N THR A 343 46.50 53.17 -10.16
CA THR A 343 45.08 53.13 -10.59
C THR A 343 44.93 52.95 -12.13
N PRO A 344 43.71 52.92 -12.73
CA PRO A 344 43.29 51.80 -13.57
C PRO A 344 43.39 52.04 -15.09
N ALA A 345 43.18 50.96 -15.87
CA ALA A 345 43.04 50.98 -17.32
C ALA A 345 41.78 50.22 -17.79
N ALA A 346 41.37 50.45 -19.04
CA ALA A 346 40.06 50.12 -19.60
C ALA A 346 39.77 48.61 -19.76
N SER A 347 38.46 48.32 -19.87
CA SER A 347 37.90 46.98 -20.08
C SER A 347 38.26 46.39 -21.46
N PRO A 348 38.74 45.14 -21.53
CA PRO A 348 38.69 44.32 -22.73
C PRO A 348 37.30 43.68 -22.89
N THR A 349 36.91 43.39 -24.14
CA THR A 349 35.69 42.63 -24.44
C THR A 349 35.86 41.18 -24.01
N THR A 350 34.83 40.58 -23.41
CA THR A 350 34.81 39.16 -23.03
C THR A 350 35.00 38.28 -24.27
N PRO A 351 35.94 37.30 -24.25
CA PRO A 351 35.89 36.17 -25.18
C PRO A 351 34.59 35.39 -25.00
N ALA A 352 34.14 34.67 -26.03
CA ALA A 352 33.14 33.64 -25.82
C ALA A 352 33.72 32.56 -24.89
N GLU A 353 32.92 32.13 -23.91
CA GLU A 353 33.33 31.09 -22.97
C GLU A 353 33.52 29.76 -23.71
N ALA A 354 34.52 28.98 -23.32
CA ALA A 354 34.66 27.62 -23.82
C ALA A 354 33.53 26.76 -23.23
N PRO A 355 32.96 25.80 -23.98
CA PRO A 355 31.97 24.89 -23.43
C PRO A 355 32.57 24.15 -22.24
N GLN A 356 31.82 24.06 -21.13
CA GLN A 356 32.22 23.27 -19.97
C GLN A 356 32.17 21.79 -20.35
N THR A 357 33.25 21.06 -20.06
CA THR A 357 33.37 19.62 -20.33
C THR A 357 33.59 18.87 -19.02
N TYR A 358 32.81 17.83 -18.80
CA TYR A 358 32.80 17.06 -17.56
C TYR A 358 33.59 15.76 -17.75
N CYS A 359 33.97 15.08 -16.66
CA CYS A 359 34.80 13.85 -16.70
C CYS A 359 36.14 13.94 -17.46
N GLY A 360 36.61 15.14 -17.82
CA GLY A 360 37.76 15.33 -18.72
C GLY A 360 37.49 14.92 -20.17
N CYS A 361 36.22 14.83 -20.58
CA CYS A 361 35.77 14.32 -21.87
C CYS A 361 35.11 15.43 -22.71
N ASP A 362 35.66 15.73 -23.88
CA ASP A 362 35.09 16.74 -24.81
C ASP A 362 33.68 16.37 -25.31
N GLU A 363 33.32 15.08 -25.29
CA GLU A 363 31.99 14.57 -25.64
C GLU A 363 30.99 14.59 -24.46
N CYS A 364 31.47 14.76 -23.22
CA CYS A 364 30.66 14.90 -22.02
C CYS A 364 30.29 16.38 -21.81
N THR A 365 29.37 16.85 -22.65
CA THR A 365 28.84 18.22 -22.61
C THR A 365 27.86 18.41 -21.47
N GLU A 366 27.51 19.66 -21.15
CA GLU A 366 26.44 20.01 -20.21
C GLU A 366 25.07 19.37 -20.55
N GLU A 367 24.78 19.14 -21.84
CA GLU A 367 23.56 18.45 -22.28
C GLU A 367 23.55 16.96 -21.89
N ILE A 368 24.71 16.30 -21.97
CA ILE A 368 24.86 14.88 -21.63
C ILE A 368 25.05 14.69 -20.12
N TRP A 369 25.73 15.61 -19.45
CA TRP A 369 25.79 15.68 -17.98
C TRP A 369 24.38 15.81 -17.38
N ASN A 370 23.51 16.63 -17.98
CA ASN A 370 22.12 16.82 -17.54
C ASN A 370 21.11 15.85 -18.20
N THR A 371 21.56 14.77 -18.84
CA THR A 371 20.65 13.74 -19.39
C THR A 371 20.05 12.92 -18.25
N MET A 372 18.71 12.85 -18.19
CA MET A 372 17.98 12.06 -17.20
C MET A 372 18.10 10.55 -17.46
N VAL A 373 18.29 9.78 -16.39
CA VAL A 373 18.34 8.32 -16.35
C VAL A 373 17.57 7.86 -15.12
N GLY A 374 16.32 7.42 -15.31
CA GLY A 374 15.38 7.27 -14.20
C GLY A 374 15.05 8.62 -13.56
N LEU A 375 15.26 8.75 -12.25
CA LEU A 375 14.96 9.95 -11.46
C LEU A 375 16.13 10.93 -11.32
N PHE A 376 17.33 10.58 -11.81
CA PHE A 376 18.56 11.37 -11.67
C PHE A 376 19.17 11.72 -13.02
N THR A 377 19.97 12.78 -13.10
CA THR A 377 20.83 13.02 -14.27
C THR A 377 22.11 12.18 -14.24
N CYS A 378 22.75 11.99 -15.40
CA CYS A 378 24.08 11.38 -15.48
C CYS A 378 25.11 12.07 -14.55
N GLY A 379 25.02 13.40 -14.41
CA GLY A 379 25.84 14.18 -13.49
C GLY A 379 25.58 13.84 -12.03
N GLU A 380 24.31 13.83 -11.61
CA GLU A 380 23.92 13.47 -10.24
C GLU A 380 24.33 12.03 -9.90
N LEU A 381 24.15 11.08 -10.82
CA LEU A 381 24.64 9.71 -10.65
C LEU A 381 26.17 9.67 -10.50
N ILE A 382 26.92 10.42 -11.31
CA ILE A 382 28.40 10.51 -11.22
C ILE A 382 28.87 11.17 -9.91
N GLU A 383 28.15 12.15 -9.36
CA GLU A 383 28.48 12.75 -8.07
C GLU A 383 28.01 11.92 -6.86
N SER A 384 26.95 11.10 -7.02
CA SER A 384 26.38 10.27 -5.95
C SER A 384 27.31 9.17 -5.42
N VAL A 385 28.34 8.79 -6.20
CA VAL A 385 29.30 7.74 -5.83
C VAL A 385 30.28 8.26 -4.76
N MET A 386 29.79 8.38 -3.53
CA MET A 386 30.52 8.92 -2.39
C MET A 386 31.87 8.23 -2.17
N SER A 387 32.85 8.99 -1.69
CA SER A 387 34.25 8.55 -1.45
C SER A 387 35.05 8.13 -2.70
N VAL A 388 34.47 8.12 -3.90
CA VAL A 388 35.19 7.89 -5.16
C VAL A 388 35.56 9.22 -5.82
N PRO A 389 36.81 9.42 -6.30
CA PRO A 389 37.15 10.63 -7.06
C PRO A 389 36.33 10.71 -8.35
N ARG A 390 35.74 11.89 -8.66
CA ARG A 390 34.89 12.13 -9.86
C ARG A 390 35.37 11.41 -11.13
N GLN A 391 36.66 11.51 -11.48
CA GLN A 391 37.23 10.85 -12.66
C GLN A 391 37.04 9.32 -12.69
N GLN A 392 37.04 8.68 -11.53
CA GLN A 392 36.79 7.25 -11.36
C GLN A 392 35.28 6.96 -11.26
N ALA A 393 34.48 7.84 -10.65
CA ALA A 393 33.02 7.74 -10.63
C ALA A 393 32.43 7.82 -12.05
N CYS A 394 32.96 8.71 -12.91
CA CYS A 394 32.69 8.72 -14.35
C CYS A 394 32.94 7.34 -14.99
N GLY A 395 34.05 6.67 -14.64
CA GLY A 395 34.36 5.32 -15.10
C GLY A 395 33.49 4.20 -14.51
N LEU A 396 32.76 4.46 -13.42
CA LEU A 396 31.81 3.52 -12.81
C LEU A 396 30.38 3.71 -13.33
N ILE A 397 29.97 4.94 -13.64
CA ILE A 397 28.58 5.28 -14.04
C ILE A 397 28.44 5.42 -15.56
N ALA A 398 29.42 6.00 -16.26
CA ALA A 398 29.43 6.06 -17.73
C ALA A 398 30.20 4.90 -18.38
N GLY A 399 31.06 4.21 -17.63
CA GLY A 399 31.87 3.09 -18.12
C GLY A 399 31.02 1.92 -18.64
N ILE A 400 31.57 1.17 -19.60
CA ILE A 400 30.86 0.11 -20.36
C ILE A 400 30.12 -0.96 -19.51
N ASN A 401 30.54 -1.20 -18.27
CA ASN A 401 29.91 -2.18 -17.37
C ASN A 401 28.77 -1.59 -16.51
N SER A 402 28.47 -0.30 -16.65
CA SER A 402 27.38 0.38 -15.95
C SER A 402 26.05 0.17 -16.66
N GLU A 403 24.98 -0.05 -15.90
CA GLU A 403 23.60 0.00 -16.42
C GLU A 403 23.25 1.37 -17.01
N PHE A 404 23.78 2.45 -16.44
CA PHE A 404 23.57 3.83 -16.92
C PHE A 404 24.41 4.17 -18.16
N SER A 405 25.30 3.27 -18.61
CA SER A 405 26.21 3.52 -19.74
C SER A 405 25.47 3.85 -21.04
N GLY A 406 24.28 3.26 -21.28
CA GLY A 406 23.47 3.53 -22.47
C GLY A 406 23.14 5.02 -22.67
N TYR A 407 23.07 5.78 -21.59
CA TYR A 407 22.76 7.21 -21.57
C TYR A 407 24.01 8.06 -21.28
N CYS A 408 24.88 7.61 -20.37
CA CYS A 408 26.00 8.41 -19.87
C CYS A 408 27.35 8.16 -20.56
N TYR A 409 27.49 7.17 -21.47
CA TYR A 409 28.80 6.77 -22.03
C TYR A 409 29.72 7.88 -22.60
N PRO A 410 29.26 9.03 -23.12
CA PRO A 410 30.17 10.09 -23.58
C PRO A 410 31.01 10.71 -22.45
N CYS A 411 30.63 10.43 -21.21
CA CYS A 411 31.36 10.76 -19.99
C CYS A 411 32.34 9.67 -19.52
N ASP A 412 32.48 8.55 -20.24
CA ASP A 412 33.46 7.49 -19.95
C ASP A 412 34.90 7.95 -20.31
N PRO A 413 35.81 8.12 -19.32
CA PRO A 413 37.19 8.53 -19.58
C PRO A 413 38.01 7.48 -20.34
N ALA A 414 37.55 6.24 -20.45
CA ALA A 414 38.19 5.22 -21.28
C ALA A 414 37.89 5.39 -22.79
N ARG A 415 36.84 6.15 -23.15
CA ARG A 415 36.33 6.29 -24.53
C ARG A 415 36.64 7.64 -25.17
N CYS A 416 36.40 8.73 -24.44
CA CYS A 416 36.39 10.10 -24.98
C CYS A 416 37.76 10.63 -25.47
N ASP A 417 38.86 9.92 -25.18
CA ASP A 417 40.25 10.35 -25.42
C ASP A 417 40.85 9.85 -26.76
N GLY A 418 39.99 9.59 -27.76
CA GLY A 418 40.38 9.38 -29.16
C GLY A 418 41.20 8.12 -29.50
N LYS A 419 41.15 7.07 -28.66
CA LYS A 419 42.07 5.90 -28.73
C LYS A 419 41.60 4.71 -29.58
N VAL A 420 40.44 4.79 -30.24
CA VAL A 420 39.89 3.72 -31.10
C VAL A 420 39.53 4.32 -32.48
N PRO A 421 39.84 3.65 -33.62
CA PRO A 421 39.72 4.26 -34.94
C PRO A 421 38.26 4.40 -35.44
N PRO A 422 37.96 5.41 -36.28
CA PRO A 422 36.59 5.81 -36.60
C PRO A 422 35.90 4.94 -37.67
N THR A 423 34.58 4.79 -37.53
CA THR A 423 33.65 4.45 -38.62
C THR A 423 32.65 5.60 -38.83
N PRO A 424 32.02 5.73 -40.02
CA PRO A 424 31.67 7.07 -40.54
C PRO A 424 30.25 7.56 -40.21
N SER A 425 30.15 8.76 -39.63
CA SER A 425 28.88 9.51 -39.53
C SER A 425 28.43 10.10 -40.88
N PRO A 426 27.13 10.05 -41.21
CA PRO A 426 26.59 10.68 -42.41
C PRO A 426 26.45 12.21 -42.25
N SER A 427 26.62 12.98 -43.33
CA SER A 427 26.45 14.44 -43.33
C SER A 427 25.20 14.87 -44.12
N LEU A 428 24.38 15.75 -43.52
CA LEU A 428 23.15 16.28 -44.11
C LEU A 428 23.44 17.36 -45.18
N PRO A 429 22.85 17.27 -46.39
CA PRO A 429 23.01 18.28 -47.44
C PRO A 429 21.89 19.34 -47.47
N ALA A 430 22.25 20.53 -47.93
CA ALA A 430 21.32 21.65 -48.18
C ALA A 430 20.55 21.52 -49.53
N PRO A 431 19.45 22.28 -49.77
CA PRO A 431 18.39 21.88 -50.72
C PRO A 431 18.45 22.47 -52.16
N VAL A 432 17.45 22.08 -52.98
CA VAL A 432 17.00 22.66 -54.30
C VAL A 432 17.77 22.15 -55.55
N PRO A 433 17.17 21.96 -56.78
CA PRO A 433 15.75 21.89 -57.22
C PRO A 433 15.35 20.64 -58.08
N ALA A 434 14.01 20.46 -58.24
CA ALA A 434 13.25 19.97 -59.42
C ALA A 434 13.59 18.65 -60.19
N SER A 435 12.52 17.92 -60.57
CA SER A 435 12.51 16.60 -61.24
C SER A 435 12.67 16.64 -62.78
N PRO A 436 13.08 15.52 -63.42
CA PRO A 436 12.08 14.72 -64.16
C PRO A 436 12.10 13.20 -63.82
N ALA A 437 11.16 12.44 -64.39
CA ALA A 437 10.84 11.04 -64.05
C ALA A 437 11.20 10.04 -65.19
N PRO A 438 10.68 8.78 -65.24
CA PRO A 438 11.33 7.63 -64.57
C PRO A 438 11.60 6.42 -65.50
N THR A 439 12.48 5.50 -65.07
CA THR A 439 12.72 4.18 -65.69
C THR A 439 13.15 3.13 -64.64
N PRO A 440 13.08 1.81 -64.92
CA PRO A 440 12.68 0.82 -63.92
C PRO A 440 13.82 0.09 -63.18
N ALA A 441 13.44 -0.56 -62.07
CA ALA A 441 14.33 -1.32 -61.19
C ALA A 441 14.87 -2.64 -61.82
N PRO A 442 16.12 -3.03 -61.50
CA PRO A 442 16.61 -4.39 -61.68
C PRO A 442 16.22 -5.30 -60.50
N THR A 443 16.28 -6.61 -60.71
CA THR A 443 15.77 -7.66 -59.81
C THR A 443 16.62 -7.91 -58.57
N LEU A 444 15.98 -8.38 -57.50
CA LEU A 444 16.61 -8.98 -56.30
C LEU A 444 17.73 -9.97 -56.63
N ILE A 445 18.79 -9.91 -55.83
CA ILE A 445 19.74 -10.99 -55.58
C ILE A 445 19.70 -11.22 -54.07
N ASN A 446 19.54 -12.47 -53.61
CA ASN A 446 19.46 -12.76 -52.19
C ASN A 446 20.76 -12.35 -51.47
N PRO A 447 20.69 -11.64 -50.33
CA PRO A 447 21.84 -11.54 -49.43
C PRO A 447 22.18 -12.92 -48.86
N MET A 448 23.43 -13.11 -48.42
CA MET A 448 23.77 -14.28 -47.60
C MET A 448 23.05 -14.16 -46.24
N PRO A 449 22.69 -15.28 -45.58
CA PRO A 449 22.28 -15.22 -44.19
C PRO A 449 23.42 -14.61 -43.35
N GLY A 450 23.08 -13.64 -42.50
CA GLY A 450 23.98 -13.15 -41.46
C GLY A 450 24.19 -14.19 -40.36
N PRO A 451 25.09 -13.94 -39.39
CA PRO A 451 25.19 -14.78 -38.21
C PRO A 451 23.85 -14.82 -37.45
N THR A 452 23.40 -16.02 -37.10
CA THR A 452 22.26 -16.25 -36.22
C THR A 452 22.70 -16.21 -34.76
N ARG A 453 21.87 -15.64 -33.88
CA ARG A 453 22.06 -15.66 -32.42
C ARG A 453 21.16 -16.70 -31.74
N CYS A 454 21.30 -16.86 -30.43
CA CYS A 454 20.35 -17.57 -29.54
C CYS A 454 20.15 -19.07 -29.83
N GLY A 455 21.00 -19.70 -30.64
CA GLY A 455 20.76 -21.05 -31.17
C GLY A 455 19.60 -21.17 -32.19
N CYS A 456 18.81 -20.10 -32.36
CA CYS A 456 17.59 -20.07 -33.16
C CYS A 456 17.85 -19.78 -34.65
N PRO A 457 17.46 -20.65 -35.60
CA PRO A 457 17.66 -20.41 -37.03
C PRO A 457 16.93 -19.17 -37.58
N ALA A 458 15.88 -18.71 -36.89
CA ALA A 458 15.11 -17.52 -37.23
C ALA A 458 15.66 -16.22 -36.61
N CYS A 459 16.59 -16.31 -35.67
CA CYS A 459 17.21 -15.15 -35.01
C CYS A 459 18.38 -14.59 -35.85
N GLY A 460 18.06 -14.19 -37.08
CA GLY A 460 18.97 -13.51 -38.00
C GLY A 460 18.68 -12.01 -38.11
N GLY A 461 19.48 -11.29 -38.90
CA GLY A 461 19.47 -9.82 -39.00
C GLY A 461 18.07 -9.16 -39.06
N ALA A 462 17.15 -9.64 -39.91
CA ALA A 462 15.81 -9.04 -40.03
C ALA A 462 14.91 -9.19 -38.78
N THR A 463 15.28 -10.04 -37.84
CA THR A 463 14.69 -10.14 -36.49
C THR A 463 15.51 -9.33 -35.50
N LEU A 464 16.82 -9.50 -35.52
CA LEU A 464 17.80 -8.86 -34.65
C LEU A 464 17.82 -7.32 -34.78
N ASP A 465 17.49 -6.80 -35.96
CA ASP A 465 17.35 -5.36 -36.27
C ASP A 465 15.94 -4.80 -35.94
N GLN A 466 14.99 -5.61 -35.45
CA GLN A 466 13.67 -5.10 -35.05
C GLN A 466 13.78 -4.29 -33.76
N LEU A 467 13.14 -3.12 -33.76
CA LEU A 467 13.07 -2.24 -32.60
C LEU A 467 12.02 -2.76 -31.61
N ALA A 468 12.44 -2.96 -30.36
CA ALA A 468 11.65 -3.43 -29.24
C ALA A 468 11.91 -2.48 -28.05
N GLY A 469 10.91 -1.67 -27.71
CA GLY A 469 11.15 -0.45 -26.92
C GLY A 469 12.05 0.53 -27.68
N ASP A 470 13.07 1.08 -27.00
CA ASP A 470 14.05 2.01 -27.59
C ASP A 470 15.28 1.32 -28.20
N PHE A 471 15.42 0.00 -28.04
CA PHE A 471 16.57 -0.79 -28.50
C PHE A 471 16.17 -1.73 -29.63
N THR A 472 17.13 -2.31 -30.36
CA THR A 472 16.83 -3.50 -31.17
C THR A 472 16.98 -4.77 -30.35
N CYS A 473 16.33 -5.87 -30.75
CA CYS A 473 16.51 -7.18 -30.11
C CYS A 473 18.00 -7.52 -29.94
N LEU A 474 18.83 -7.27 -30.97
CA LEU A 474 20.28 -7.45 -30.91
C LEU A 474 20.97 -6.54 -29.88
N ALA A 475 20.62 -5.25 -29.86
CA ALA A 475 21.26 -4.28 -28.96
C ALA A 475 20.99 -4.61 -27.49
N ARG A 476 19.80 -5.10 -27.14
CA ARG A 476 19.47 -5.55 -25.79
C ARG A 476 20.16 -6.87 -25.42
N ILE A 477 20.19 -7.85 -26.34
CA ILE A 477 20.91 -9.12 -26.14
C ILE A 477 22.42 -8.87 -25.94
N ASP A 478 23.05 -8.06 -26.80
CA ASP A 478 24.48 -7.72 -26.67
C ASP A 478 24.78 -6.89 -25.41
N PHE A 479 23.84 -6.05 -24.94
CA PHE A 479 23.97 -5.35 -23.66
C PHE A 479 24.01 -6.35 -22.50
N LEU A 480 23.05 -7.27 -22.41
CA LEU A 480 23.01 -8.27 -21.33
C LEU A 480 24.22 -9.21 -21.36
N MET A 481 24.65 -9.66 -22.54
CA MET A 481 25.91 -10.39 -22.71
C MET A 481 27.14 -9.57 -22.25
N SER A 482 27.12 -8.25 -22.42
CA SER A 482 28.20 -7.38 -21.92
C SER A 482 28.21 -7.21 -20.39
N THR A 483 27.05 -7.36 -19.72
CA THR A 483 26.97 -7.45 -18.25
C THR A 483 27.43 -8.80 -17.69
N GLY A 484 27.66 -9.80 -18.55
CA GLY A 484 28.21 -11.11 -18.18
C GLY A 484 27.24 -12.30 -18.28
N GLN A 485 26.00 -12.07 -18.72
CA GLN A 485 25.06 -13.18 -19.02
C GLN A 485 25.55 -14.03 -20.20
N SER A 486 25.12 -15.29 -20.28
CA SER A 486 25.34 -16.08 -21.49
C SER A 486 24.49 -15.57 -22.66
N GLU A 487 24.83 -15.93 -23.90
CA GLU A 487 23.98 -15.59 -25.05
C GLU A 487 22.58 -16.23 -24.93
N GLU A 488 22.50 -17.42 -24.31
CA GLU A 488 21.24 -18.16 -24.18
C GLU A 488 20.31 -17.52 -23.14
N ASP A 489 20.87 -17.13 -21.98
CA ASP A 489 20.11 -16.43 -20.92
C ASP A 489 19.70 -15.02 -21.35
N ALA A 490 20.60 -14.28 -22.01
CA ALA A 490 20.29 -12.97 -22.57
C ALA A 490 19.17 -13.05 -23.62
N CYS A 491 19.17 -14.09 -24.47
CA CYS A 491 18.09 -14.32 -25.42
C CYS A 491 16.79 -14.75 -24.73
N ARG A 492 16.82 -15.61 -23.71
CA ARG A 492 15.64 -15.97 -22.91
C ARG A 492 15.03 -14.74 -22.21
N LEU A 493 15.84 -13.88 -21.60
CA LEU A 493 15.36 -12.67 -20.93
C LEU A 493 14.72 -11.69 -21.93
N VAL A 494 15.38 -11.40 -23.05
CA VAL A 494 14.89 -10.44 -24.07
C VAL A 494 13.70 -10.97 -24.85
N ALA A 495 13.74 -12.23 -25.27
CA ALA A 495 12.78 -12.81 -26.20
C ALA A 495 11.68 -13.63 -25.51
N GLY A 496 11.92 -14.16 -24.31
CA GLY A 496 10.87 -14.77 -23.49
C GLY A 496 10.05 -13.74 -22.72
N SER A 497 10.72 -12.84 -21.98
CA SER A 497 10.09 -11.93 -21.02
C SER A 497 10.02 -10.45 -21.41
N GLU A 498 11.13 -9.77 -21.72
CA GLU A 498 11.12 -8.31 -21.91
C GLU A 498 10.35 -7.88 -23.18
N PHE A 499 10.51 -8.64 -24.27
CA PHE A 499 9.96 -8.30 -25.59
C PHE A 499 9.38 -9.54 -26.28
N GLY A 500 8.56 -10.29 -25.52
CA GLY A 500 7.96 -11.58 -25.89
C GLY A 500 7.21 -11.63 -27.23
N ASP A 501 6.64 -10.51 -27.68
CA ASP A 501 5.92 -10.40 -28.96
C ASP A 501 6.81 -10.01 -30.15
N VAL A 502 7.90 -9.28 -29.91
CA VAL A 502 8.75 -8.69 -30.97
C VAL A 502 9.95 -9.60 -31.27
N CYS A 503 10.69 -9.98 -30.22
CA CYS A 503 11.88 -10.82 -30.32
C CYS A 503 11.52 -12.32 -30.17
N GLY A 504 10.54 -12.64 -29.33
CA GLY A 504 10.17 -14.01 -28.92
C GLY A 504 9.96 -15.02 -30.03
N PRO A 505 9.09 -14.78 -31.04
CA PRO A 505 8.74 -15.79 -32.04
C PRO A 505 9.90 -16.28 -32.92
N ASN A 506 11.09 -15.70 -32.80
CA ASN A 506 12.24 -15.96 -33.64
C ASN A 506 13.58 -16.08 -32.89
N CYS A 507 13.72 -15.49 -31.69
CA CYS A 507 14.97 -15.45 -30.91
C CYS A 507 14.88 -16.10 -29.51
N ASP A 508 13.71 -16.50 -29.03
CA ASP A 508 13.60 -17.23 -27.77
C ASP A 508 14.04 -18.70 -27.96
N PRO A 509 15.10 -19.18 -27.26
CA PRO A 509 15.62 -20.54 -27.43
C PRO A 509 14.60 -21.63 -27.04
N ASP A 510 13.64 -21.34 -26.16
CA ASP A 510 12.63 -22.30 -25.70
C ASP A 510 11.41 -22.37 -26.64
N ARG A 511 11.22 -21.35 -27.50
CA ARG A 511 10.03 -21.22 -28.38
C ARG A 511 10.35 -21.31 -29.89
N CYS A 512 11.61 -21.18 -30.31
CA CYS A 512 11.95 -21.10 -31.73
C CYS A 512 12.01 -22.47 -32.44
N GLU A 513 11.27 -22.64 -33.55
CA GLU A 513 11.33 -23.87 -34.34
C GLU A 513 12.74 -24.11 -34.91
N GLY A 514 13.37 -25.21 -34.50
CA GLY A 514 14.63 -25.68 -35.06
C GLY A 514 15.89 -25.32 -34.27
N TYR A 515 15.78 -24.99 -32.98
CA TYR A 515 16.92 -25.06 -32.06
C TYR A 515 17.54 -26.48 -32.15
N ILE A 516 18.79 -26.56 -32.64
CA ILE A 516 19.56 -27.80 -32.67
C ILE A 516 20.59 -27.71 -31.53
N PRO A 517 20.41 -28.44 -30.41
CA PRO A 517 21.42 -28.46 -29.35
C PRO A 517 22.75 -28.94 -29.95
N VAL A 518 23.84 -28.21 -29.70
CA VAL A 518 25.14 -28.48 -30.34
C VAL A 518 25.75 -29.75 -29.75
N THR A 519 25.41 -30.90 -30.33
CA THR A 519 25.91 -32.21 -29.92
C THR A 519 27.40 -32.33 -30.19
N LEU A 520 28.21 -31.97 -29.19
CA LEU A 520 29.68 -31.93 -29.25
C LEU A 520 30.26 -33.35 -29.11
N GLU A 521 30.05 -34.17 -30.14
CA GLU A 521 30.45 -35.58 -30.17
C GLU A 521 31.95 -35.76 -30.47
N SER A 522 32.56 -36.80 -29.90
CA SER A 522 33.92 -37.30 -30.22
C SER A 522 35.13 -36.49 -29.69
N LEU A 523 35.11 -36.11 -28.41
CA LEU A 523 36.21 -36.48 -27.50
C LEU A 523 35.63 -36.89 -26.13
N GLU A 524 36.00 -38.06 -25.63
CA GLU A 524 35.60 -38.54 -24.30
C GLU A 524 36.65 -38.19 -23.24
N PRO A 525 36.45 -37.14 -22.41
CA PRO A 525 36.95 -37.16 -21.04
C PRO A 525 36.04 -38.06 -20.19
N THR A 526 36.62 -38.84 -19.29
CA THR A 526 35.82 -39.54 -18.27
C THR A 526 35.31 -38.52 -17.26
N ILE A 527 34.11 -37.98 -17.47
CA ILE A 527 33.44 -37.10 -16.51
C ILE A 527 33.05 -37.95 -15.30
N THR A 528 33.91 -37.93 -14.27
CA THR A 528 33.44 -38.04 -12.90
C THR A 528 32.43 -36.92 -12.67
N PRO A 529 31.25 -37.17 -12.06
CA PRO A 529 30.28 -36.12 -11.81
C PRO A 529 30.98 -34.99 -11.04
N PHE A 530 30.89 -33.77 -11.58
CA PHE A 530 31.23 -32.60 -10.78
C PHE A 530 30.28 -32.60 -9.58
N PRO A 531 30.77 -32.36 -8.35
CA PRO A 531 29.86 -32.16 -7.23
C PRO A 531 29.01 -30.94 -7.56
N THR A 532 27.69 -31.10 -7.50
CA THR A 532 26.78 -29.96 -7.42
C THR A 532 27.29 -29.03 -6.31
N PRO A 533 27.37 -27.71 -6.51
CA PRO A 533 27.59 -26.81 -5.37
C PRO A 533 26.54 -27.13 -4.30
N ALA A 534 26.93 -27.08 -3.03
CA ALA A 534 25.97 -27.34 -1.95
C ALA A 534 24.87 -26.27 -1.98
N PRO A 535 23.59 -26.64 -1.74
CA PRO A 535 22.47 -25.71 -1.70
C PRO A 535 22.75 -24.55 -0.74
N LYS A 536 22.41 -23.34 -1.17
CA LYS A 536 22.69 -22.13 -0.42
C LYS A 536 21.66 -21.96 0.68
N CYS A 537 22.10 -21.58 1.88
CA CYS A 537 21.26 -21.61 3.09
C CYS A 537 20.73 -23.00 3.50
N GLY A 538 21.06 -24.08 2.77
CA GLY A 538 20.38 -25.38 2.88
C GLY A 538 19.24 -25.57 1.88
N CYS A 539 18.93 -24.55 1.08
CA CYS A 539 17.88 -24.50 0.06
C CYS A 539 18.45 -24.68 -1.36
N ASP A 540 17.84 -25.53 -2.17
CA ASP A 540 18.17 -25.70 -3.59
C ASP A 540 17.84 -24.41 -4.38
N ASP A 541 16.71 -23.74 -4.10
CA ASP A 541 16.29 -22.53 -4.83
C ASP A 541 16.95 -21.22 -4.40
N CYS A 542 17.65 -21.17 -3.25
CA CYS A 542 18.34 -19.95 -2.81
C CYS A 542 19.37 -19.44 -3.82
N ALA A 543 19.91 -20.31 -4.68
CA ALA A 543 20.78 -19.92 -5.78
C ALA A 543 20.14 -18.91 -6.76
N GLN A 544 18.81 -18.90 -6.87
CA GLN A 544 18.05 -17.94 -7.68
C GLN A 544 17.95 -16.58 -6.97
N ALA A 545 17.55 -16.57 -5.69
CA ALA A 545 17.42 -15.34 -4.91
C ALA A 545 18.76 -14.70 -4.51
N TRP A 546 19.88 -15.45 -4.54
CA TRP A 546 21.21 -14.97 -4.10
C TRP A 546 21.65 -13.65 -4.78
N GLY A 547 21.20 -13.40 -6.03
CA GLY A 547 21.49 -12.19 -6.79
C GLY A 547 20.41 -11.10 -6.77
N LEU A 548 19.29 -11.30 -6.07
CA LEU A 548 18.23 -10.29 -5.97
C LEU A 548 18.67 -9.13 -5.06
N LEU A 549 18.43 -7.89 -5.51
CA LEU A 549 18.79 -6.67 -4.78
C LEU A 549 17.80 -6.43 -3.64
N ALA A 550 18.31 -6.41 -2.41
CA ALA A 550 17.56 -6.29 -1.17
C ALA A 550 18.08 -5.08 -0.36
N GLY A 551 17.41 -3.93 -0.53
CA GLY A 551 17.97 -2.64 -0.12
C GLY A 551 19.25 -2.31 -0.91
N ASP A 552 20.30 -1.87 -0.23
CA ASP A 552 21.57 -1.45 -0.84
C ASP A 552 22.54 -2.62 -1.19
N SER A 553 22.09 -3.87 -1.08
CA SER A 553 22.95 -5.08 -1.27
C SER A 553 22.15 -6.26 -1.81
N THR A 554 22.74 -7.18 -2.55
CA THR A 554 22.02 -8.43 -2.90
C THR A 554 21.81 -9.32 -1.67
N CYS A 555 20.77 -10.17 -1.69
CA CYS A 555 20.52 -11.18 -0.65
C CYS A 555 21.80 -11.95 -0.29
N GLY A 556 22.53 -12.41 -1.31
CA GLY A 556 23.78 -13.15 -1.15
C GLY A 556 24.93 -12.32 -0.57
N GLU A 557 25.05 -11.04 -0.91
CA GLU A 557 26.04 -10.13 -0.31
C GLU A 557 25.71 -9.84 1.16
N ARG A 558 24.42 -9.67 1.50
CA ARG A 558 23.98 -9.45 2.89
C ARG A 558 24.20 -10.69 3.76
N ILE A 559 23.85 -11.87 3.26
CA ILE A 559 24.12 -13.15 3.94
C ILE A 559 25.64 -13.33 4.12
N GLN A 560 26.43 -13.09 3.06
CA GLN A 560 27.90 -13.21 3.15
C GLN A 560 28.52 -12.18 4.11
N TYR A 561 27.99 -10.96 4.19
CA TYR A 561 28.42 -9.95 5.17
C TYR A 561 28.23 -10.43 6.62
N LEU A 562 27.07 -11.03 6.93
CA LEU A 562 26.80 -11.60 8.26
C LEU A 562 27.66 -12.82 8.56
N MET A 563 27.94 -13.66 7.56
CA MET A 563 28.87 -14.79 7.68
C MET A 563 30.31 -14.31 7.93
N ASP A 564 30.77 -13.27 7.23
CA ASP A 564 32.10 -12.66 7.42
C ASP A 564 32.21 -11.94 8.77
N ALA A 565 31.10 -11.44 9.32
CA ALA A 565 31.01 -10.94 10.69
C ALA A 565 31.06 -12.05 11.76
N GLY A 566 30.88 -13.32 11.36
CA GLY A 566 31.05 -14.51 12.20
C GLY A 566 29.79 -15.35 12.43
N SER A 567 28.68 -15.04 11.76
CA SER A 567 27.43 -15.80 11.87
C SER A 567 27.52 -17.14 11.13
N PRO A 568 26.90 -18.23 11.62
CA PRO A 568 26.63 -19.42 10.81
C PRO A 568 25.85 -19.09 9.53
N GLU A 569 26.07 -19.85 8.44
CA GLU A 569 25.34 -19.63 7.17
C GLU A 569 23.82 -19.71 7.37
N GLU A 570 23.32 -20.74 8.05
CA GLU A 570 21.90 -20.91 8.39
C GLU A 570 21.31 -19.74 9.21
N GLU A 571 22.08 -19.17 10.15
CA GLU A 571 21.64 -18.06 11.01
C GLU A 571 21.71 -16.71 10.26
N ALA A 572 22.71 -16.52 9.41
CA ALA A 572 22.78 -15.38 8.49
C ALA A 572 21.63 -15.41 7.47
N CYS A 573 21.35 -16.57 6.89
CA CYS A 573 20.22 -16.78 5.99
C CYS A 573 18.90 -16.49 6.68
N ARG A 574 18.63 -17.09 7.85
CA ARG A 574 17.41 -16.81 8.63
C ARG A 574 17.28 -15.33 9.03
N LEU A 575 18.38 -14.63 9.35
CA LEU A 575 18.29 -13.19 9.64
C LEU A 575 17.91 -12.38 8.38
N VAL A 576 18.55 -12.63 7.23
CA VAL A 576 18.26 -11.90 5.98
C VAL A 576 16.91 -12.26 5.39
N ALA A 577 16.56 -13.54 5.43
CA ALA A 577 15.43 -14.14 4.73
C ALA A 577 14.16 -14.27 5.61
N SER A 578 14.26 -14.21 6.94
CA SER A 578 13.08 -14.18 7.83
C SER A 578 12.85 -12.82 8.50
N VAL A 579 13.83 -11.90 8.52
CA VAL A 579 13.75 -10.66 9.32
C VAL A 579 14.10 -9.39 8.54
N GLU A 580 15.27 -9.31 7.89
CA GLU A 580 15.71 -8.07 7.24
C GLU A 580 15.02 -7.84 5.88
N PHE A 581 14.88 -8.89 5.07
CA PHE A 581 14.32 -8.84 3.71
C PHE A 581 13.43 -10.07 3.41
N PRO A 582 12.38 -10.33 4.22
CA PRO A 582 11.58 -11.56 4.13
C PRO A 582 10.79 -11.72 2.82
N PHE A 583 10.61 -10.63 2.08
CA PHE A 583 9.96 -10.59 0.77
C PHE A 583 10.90 -10.94 -0.39
N ILE A 584 12.14 -10.42 -0.34
CA ILE A 584 13.10 -10.48 -1.46
C ILE A 584 14.00 -11.72 -1.35
N CYS A 585 14.35 -12.11 -0.13
CA CYS A 585 15.27 -13.21 0.14
C CYS A 585 14.55 -14.43 0.76
N GLY A 586 13.45 -14.20 1.48
CA GLY A 586 12.71 -15.23 2.23
C GLY A 586 12.35 -16.49 1.46
N PRO A 587 11.57 -16.39 0.36
CA PRO A 587 10.95 -17.55 -0.27
C PRO A 587 11.94 -18.62 -0.70
N SER A 588 13.11 -18.21 -1.20
CA SER A 588 14.12 -19.13 -1.71
C SER A 588 15.29 -19.37 -0.75
N CYS A 589 15.61 -18.44 0.16
CA CYS A 589 16.81 -18.52 1.04
C CYS A 589 16.52 -18.67 2.54
N ASP A 590 15.26 -18.68 2.99
CA ASP A 590 14.95 -18.98 4.39
C ASP A 590 15.00 -20.51 4.64
N PRO A 591 15.95 -21.02 5.45
CA PRO A 591 16.06 -22.45 5.75
C PRO A 591 14.82 -23.04 6.44
N ASP A 592 13.94 -22.20 6.99
CA ASP A 592 12.70 -22.62 7.64
C ASP A 592 11.47 -22.54 6.71
N ARG A 593 11.63 -22.12 5.43
CA ARG A 593 10.53 -21.99 4.44
C ARG A 593 10.78 -22.61 3.05
N CYS A 594 12.04 -22.84 2.66
CA CYS A 594 12.39 -23.22 1.28
C CYS A 594 12.18 -24.71 0.91
N ASP A 595 12.30 -25.05 -0.38
CA ASP A 595 12.33 -26.42 -0.93
C ASP A 595 11.11 -27.31 -0.57
N ASP A 596 9.88 -26.81 -0.81
CA ASP A 596 8.60 -27.38 -0.33
C ASP A 596 8.47 -27.47 1.22
N ASN A 597 9.46 -27.03 2.00
CA ASN A 597 9.43 -26.96 3.46
C ASN A 597 8.95 -25.60 3.96
N ASN A 598 7.92 -25.01 3.34
CA ASN A 598 7.15 -23.94 3.98
C ASN A 598 6.17 -24.62 4.96
N PRO A 599 6.43 -24.64 6.27
CA PRO A 599 5.46 -25.17 7.22
C PRO A 599 4.27 -24.22 7.23
N ALA A 600 3.08 -24.74 6.86
CA ALA A 600 1.84 -24.01 7.03
C ALA A 600 1.78 -23.41 8.44
N LEU A 601 1.37 -22.14 8.57
CA LEU A 601 1.68 -21.24 9.70
C LEU A 601 1.18 -21.77 11.05
N GLU A 602 1.94 -22.69 11.63
CA GLU A 602 1.79 -23.12 13.01
C GLU A 602 1.89 -21.89 13.92
N PRO A 603 1.20 -21.90 15.08
CA PRO A 603 1.42 -20.87 16.09
C PRO A 603 2.91 -20.67 16.44
N ARG A 604 3.71 -21.75 16.26
CA ARG A 604 5.14 -21.87 16.60
C ARG A 604 6.12 -21.17 15.66
N THR A 605 5.72 -20.81 14.45
CA THR A 605 6.65 -20.22 13.46
C THR A 605 7.24 -18.89 14.00
N PRO A 606 8.55 -18.62 13.80
CA PRO A 606 9.15 -17.32 14.08
C PRO A 606 8.43 -16.21 13.28
N LEU A 607 8.22 -15.04 13.88
CA LEU A 607 7.51 -13.92 13.24
C LEU A 607 8.31 -12.64 13.41
N TYR A 608 8.38 -11.82 12.36
CA TYR A 608 9.00 -10.50 12.38
C TYR A 608 8.43 -9.63 13.52
N CYS A 609 9.32 -9.10 14.37
CA CYS A 609 8.99 -8.26 15.53
C CYS A 609 8.08 -8.92 16.61
N PHE A 610 8.07 -10.25 16.71
CA PHE A 610 7.49 -10.94 17.88
C PHE A 610 8.59 -11.64 18.68
N PRO A 611 8.43 -11.81 20.01
CA PRO A 611 9.34 -12.63 20.79
C PRO A 611 9.38 -14.10 20.30
N PRO A 612 10.40 -14.89 20.70
CA PRO A 612 10.41 -16.33 20.52
C PRO A 612 9.11 -16.98 21.03
N TYR A 613 8.62 -18.03 20.39
CA TYR A 613 7.27 -18.58 20.62
C TYR A 613 6.91 -18.80 22.11
N ASP A 614 7.81 -19.37 22.91
CA ASP A 614 7.59 -19.66 24.33
C ASP A 614 7.67 -18.41 25.24
N GLU A 615 8.06 -17.25 24.70
CA GLU A 615 8.24 -15.97 25.41
C GLU A 615 7.17 -14.91 25.04
N ARG A 616 6.42 -15.09 23.95
CA ARG A 616 5.36 -14.15 23.50
C ARG A 616 4.28 -13.94 24.57
N GLN A 617 3.87 -12.68 24.76
CA GLN A 617 2.68 -12.36 25.54
C GLN A 617 1.44 -12.84 24.78
N ARG A 618 0.65 -13.72 25.41
CA ARG A 618 -0.59 -14.30 24.89
C ARG A 618 -1.79 -13.99 25.75
N TYR A 619 -2.92 -13.74 25.10
CA TYR A 619 -4.25 -13.74 25.70
C TYR A 619 -5.07 -14.88 25.09
N GLU A 620 -5.65 -15.72 25.95
CA GLU A 620 -6.26 -17.00 25.59
C GLU A 620 -7.79 -16.95 25.76
N ASN A 621 -8.56 -17.52 24.81
CA ASN A 621 -10.04 -17.51 24.79
C ASN A 621 -10.65 -16.11 24.60
N VAL A 622 -9.99 -15.25 23.82
CA VAL A 622 -10.53 -13.93 23.44
C VAL A 622 -11.61 -14.15 22.38
N TRP A 623 -12.77 -13.49 22.50
CA TRP A 623 -13.90 -13.61 21.57
C TRP A 623 -14.39 -15.06 21.36
N GLY A 624 -14.18 -15.93 22.35
CA GLY A 624 -14.53 -17.35 22.30
C GLY A 624 -13.31 -18.27 22.40
N ASN A 625 -12.72 -18.64 21.26
CA ASN A 625 -11.62 -19.61 21.16
C ASN A 625 -10.33 -19.04 20.54
N TYR A 626 -10.29 -17.75 20.16
CA TYR A 626 -9.09 -17.15 19.59
C TYR A 626 -8.01 -16.92 20.65
N ILE A 627 -6.76 -16.97 20.19
CA ILE A 627 -5.57 -16.55 20.91
C ILE A 627 -5.11 -15.22 20.30
N VAL A 628 -4.75 -14.25 21.13
CA VAL A 628 -4.19 -12.97 20.70
C VAL A 628 -2.73 -12.91 21.17
N GLU A 629 -1.80 -12.86 20.21
CA GLU A 629 -0.36 -12.73 20.45
C GLU A 629 0.07 -11.27 20.25
N VAL A 630 0.90 -10.74 21.14
CA VAL A 630 1.37 -9.34 21.06
C VAL A 630 2.69 -9.22 20.30
N LYS A 631 2.76 -8.25 19.38
CA LYS A 631 3.98 -7.85 18.68
C LYS A 631 4.84 -6.97 19.60
N GLU A 632 6.09 -7.36 19.80
CA GLU A 632 7.03 -6.71 20.72
C GLU A 632 8.45 -7.18 20.40
N ASP A 633 9.35 -6.25 20.10
CA ASP A 633 10.77 -6.56 19.93
C ASP A 633 11.65 -5.46 20.54
N ASP A 634 12.00 -5.64 21.81
CA ASP A 634 12.94 -4.80 22.56
C ASP A 634 14.39 -4.88 22.04
N SER A 635 14.71 -5.79 21.10
CA SER A 635 16.04 -5.92 20.49
C SER A 635 16.18 -5.12 19.19
N LEU A 636 15.13 -5.06 18.38
CA LEU A 636 15.03 -4.17 17.22
C LEU A 636 14.69 -2.73 17.64
N GLY A 637 13.84 -2.56 18.65
CA GLY A 637 13.44 -1.27 19.22
C GLY A 637 12.46 -0.46 18.36
N VAL A 638 12.45 -0.63 17.05
CA VAL A 638 11.42 -0.17 16.12
C VAL A 638 11.17 -1.23 15.04
N CYS A 639 9.94 -1.28 14.53
CA CYS A 639 9.49 -2.23 13.52
C CYS A 639 8.47 -1.57 12.58
N ASP A 640 8.22 -2.20 11.44
CA ASP A 640 7.27 -1.71 10.45
C ASP A 640 5.81 -2.00 10.83
N PRO A 641 4.85 -1.16 10.37
CA PRO A 641 5.02 -0.03 9.46
C PRO A 641 5.73 1.20 10.07
N SER A 642 6.42 1.97 9.21
CA SER A 642 7.02 3.28 9.49
C SER A 642 7.87 3.40 10.76
N PHE A 643 8.67 2.38 11.12
CA PHE A 643 9.51 2.41 12.33
C PHE A 643 8.74 2.75 13.63
N ASN A 644 7.56 2.16 13.82
CA ASN A 644 6.81 2.23 15.07
C ASN A 644 7.41 1.32 16.15
N ARG A 645 7.34 1.71 17.43
CA ARG A 645 7.80 0.87 18.54
C ARG A 645 6.63 0.15 19.18
N PHE A 646 6.41 -1.10 18.78
CA PHE A 646 5.36 -1.95 19.35
C PHE A 646 5.80 -2.55 20.69
N THR A 647 4.95 -2.45 21.73
CA THR A 647 5.26 -2.97 23.08
C THR A 647 4.05 -3.63 23.75
N SER A 648 4.32 -4.58 24.64
CA SER A 648 3.32 -5.24 25.48
C SER A 648 2.59 -4.30 26.43
N GLU A 649 3.21 -3.17 26.81
CA GLU A 649 2.55 -2.12 27.59
C GLU A 649 1.40 -1.42 26.83
N MET A 650 1.37 -1.49 25.50
CA MET A 650 0.30 -0.90 24.69
C MET A 650 -0.89 -1.83 24.46
N VAL A 651 -0.84 -3.09 24.89
CA VAL A 651 -1.89 -4.08 24.62
C VAL A 651 -2.47 -4.68 25.90
N GLU A 652 -3.74 -4.41 26.16
CA GLU A 652 -4.50 -4.97 27.29
C GLU A 652 -5.74 -5.73 26.80
N VAL A 653 -6.01 -6.90 27.38
CA VAL A 653 -7.26 -7.65 27.14
C VAL A 653 -8.01 -7.84 28.46
N ASN A 654 -9.28 -7.42 28.49
CA ASN A 654 -10.13 -7.44 29.68
C ASN A 654 -11.46 -8.16 29.40
N GLY A 655 -11.41 -9.49 29.46
CA GLY A 655 -12.51 -10.33 28.93
C GLY A 655 -12.43 -10.35 27.41
N ASP A 656 -13.54 -10.02 26.76
CA ASP A 656 -13.63 -9.92 25.29
C ASP A 656 -13.23 -8.52 24.77
N GLU A 657 -12.76 -7.61 25.61
CA GLU A 657 -12.34 -6.26 25.19
C GLU A 657 -10.82 -6.21 25.02
N LEU A 658 -10.35 -6.24 23.76
CA LEU A 658 -8.97 -5.91 23.37
C LEU A 658 -8.82 -4.40 23.30
N THR A 659 -7.80 -3.85 23.96
CA THR A 659 -7.43 -2.43 23.91
C THR A 659 -6.02 -2.29 23.35
N LEU A 660 -5.88 -1.59 22.21
CA LEU A 660 -4.61 -1.11 21.69
C LEU A 660 -4.41 0.36 22.09
N ARG A 661 -3.16 0.74 22.37
CA ARG A 661 -2.78 2.08 22.82
C ARG A 661 -1.71 2.70 21.92
N PHE A 662 -1.74 4.02 21.85
CA PHE A 662 -0.61 4.82 21.37
C PHE A 662 -0.32 5.92 22.38
N LYS A 663 0.89 5.95 22.96
CA LYS A 663 1.27 6.90 24.03
C LYS A 663 2.75 7.27 23.94
N LYS A 664 3.15 8.40 24.52
CA LYS A 664 4.58 8.72 24.70
C LYS A 664 5.16 7.99 25.91
N ASN A 665 6.36 7.41 25.77
CA ASN A 665 7.12 6.83 26.87
C ASN A 665 8.58 7.30 26.81
N GLY A 666 8.95 8.20 27.72
CA GLY A 666 10.23 8.89 27.65
C GLY A 666 10.34 9.77 26.42
N ASP A 667 11.37 9.55 25.61
CA ASP A 667 11.65 10.31 24.39
C ASP A 667 11.01 9.70 23.11
N MET A 668 10.39 8.52 23.21
CA MET A 668 9.77 7.79 22.08
C MET A 668 8.26 7.68 22.24
N TRP A 669 7.56 7.37 21.16
CA TRP A 669 6.16 6.94 21.14
C TRP A 669 6.08 5.42 21.01
N GLU A 670 5.17 4.80 21.75
CA GLU A 670 4.90 3.37 21.73
C GLU A 670 3.51 3.09 21.17
N ALA A 671 3.41 1.98 20.42
CA ALA A 671 2.28 1.53 19.64
C ALA A 671 1.84 0.12 20.06
N GLY A 672 0.61 -0.28 19.71
CA GLY A 672 0.08 -1.62 19.95
C GLY A 672 -0.21 -2.35 18.64
N GLU A 673 0.24 -3.59 18.50
CA GLU A 673 -0.13 -4.50 17.41
C GLU A 673 -0.26 -5.94 17.95
N VAL A 674 -1.19 -6.69 17.38
CA VAL A 674 -1.43 -8.09 17.71
C VAL A 674 -1.67 -8.95 16.47
N ARG A 675 -1.29 -10.23 16.56
CA ARG A 675 -1.78 -11.31 15.69
C ARG A 675 -2.95 -12.02 16.38
N ILE A 676 -4.00 -12.32 15.63
CA ILE A 676 -5.08 -13.23 16.03
C ILE A 676 -4.76 -14.62 15.46
N VAL A 677 -4.91 -15.64 16.30
CA VAL A 677 -4.59 -17.04 15.99
C VAL A 677 -5.79 -17.93 16.36
N MET A 678 -6.20 -18.82 15.46
CA MET A 678 -7.22 -19.84 15.76
C MET A 678 -6.58 -21.05 16.47
N PRO A 679 -7.37 -21.91 17.13
CA PRO A 679 -6.86 -23.19 17.62
C PRO A 679 -6.16 -24.00 16.51
N GLU A 680 -5.16 -24.79 16.89
CA GLU A 680 -4.34 -25.60 15.97
C GLU A 680 -5.18 -26.58 15.10
N GLU A 681 -6.34 -27.04 15.60
CA GLU A 681 -7.30 -27.88 14.88
C GLU A 681 -8.24 -27.10 13.91
N GLU A 682 -8.19 -25.76 13.93
CA GLU A 682 -9.05 -24.84 13.17
C GLU A 682 -8.27 -23.95 12.18
N MET A 683 -6.94 -23.90 12.26
CA MET A 683 -6.03 -23.20 11.32
C MET A 683 -5.90 -23.94 9.97
N PRO A 684 -5.52 -23.23 8.87
CA PRO A 684 -5.26 -21.79 8.77
C PRO A 684 -6.55 -20.97 8.59
N PHE A 685 -6.42 -19.65 8.48
CA PHE A 685 -7.48 -18.82 7.89
C PHE A 685 -7.59 -19.11 6.37
N ASP A 686 -8.78 -18.90 5.80
CA ASP A 686 -9.15 -19.33 4.43
C ASP A 686 -10.29 -18.45 3.90
N TYR A 687 -10.80 -18.67 2.68
CA TYR A 687 -11.92 -17.94 2.09
C TYR A 687 -13.14 -17.85 3.02
N GLY A 688 -13.39 -16.67 3.57
CA GLY A 688 -14.38 -16.43 4.62
C GLY A 688 -14.74 -14.96 4.80
N THR A 689 -15.69 -14.72 5.70
CA THR A 689 -15.99 -13.39 6.25
C THR A 689 -15.13 -13.16 7.49
N TYR A 690 -14.34 -12.09 7.47
CA TYR A 690 -13.55 -11.57 8.58
C TYR A 690 -14.29 -10.34 9.11
N SER A 691 -14.60 -10.27 10.40
CA SER A 691 -15.39 -9.18 10.96
C SER A 691 -14.92 -8.77 12.35
N TRP A 692 -14.80 -7.47 12.55
CA TRP A 692 -14.43 -6.80 13.79
C TRP A 692 -15.57 -5.88 14.24
N ASN A 693 -15.71 -5.66 15.55
CA ASN A 693 -16.50 -4.57 16.10
C ASN A 693 -15.60 -3.61 16.88
N VAL A 694 -15.37 -2.43 16.33
CA VAL A 694 -14.62 -1.35 16.97
C VAL A 694 -15.58 -0.64 17.91
N LYS A 695 -15.38 -0.84 19.21
CA LYS A 695 -16.27 -0.38 20.29
C LYS A 695 -16.07 1.10 20.60
N SER A 696 -14.84 1.58 20.57
CA SER A 696 -14.50 2.98 20.85
C SER A 696 -13.11 3.32 20.38
N ILE A 697 -12.95 4.54 19.88
CA ILE A 697 -11.67 5.22 19.68
C ILE A 697 -11.71 6.45 20.61
N GLU A 698 -10.69 6.65 21.43
CA GLU A 698 -10.62 7.79 22.36
C GLU A 698 -9.20 8.37 22.41
N LEU A 699 -9.03 9.62 21.98
CA LEU A 699 -7.84 10.41 22.30
C LEU A 699 -8.11 11.17 23.61
N LYS A 700 -7.30 10.89 24.64
CA LYS A 700 -7.51 11.37 26.01
C LYS A 700 -6.22 11.70 26.75
N ASN A 701 -6.31 12.59 27.72
CA ASN A 701 -5.19 12.93 28.60
C ASN A 701 -4.85 11.77 29.56
N VAL A 702 -3.57 11.38 29.63
CA VAL A 702 -3.08 10.20 30.36
C VAL A 702 -3.39 10.27 31.86
N ASP A 703 -3.10 11.40 32.51
CA ASP A 703 -3.24 11.57 33.96
C ASP A 703 -4.70 11.64 34.43
N THR A 704 -5.60 12.16 33.59
CA THR A 704 -6.99 12.47 33.99
C THR A 704 -8.06 11.59 33.35
N GLY A 705 -7.72 10.85 32.28
CA GLY A 705 -8.67 10.07 31.50
C GLY A 705 -9.73 10.92 30.78
N VAL A 706 -9.51 12.23 30.64
CA VAL A 706 -10.46 13.13 29.96
C VAL A 706 -10.29 13.00 28.45
N VAL A 707 -11.32 12.45 27.79
CA VAL A 707 -11.44 12.35 26.34
C VAL A 707 -11.55 13.76 25.73
N ARG A 708 -10.74 14.00 24.70
CA ARG A 708 -10.74 15.23 23.90
C ARG A 708 -11.54 15.06 22.61
N GLN A 709 -11.41 13.90 21.97
CA GLN A 709 -12.08 13.51 20.73
C GLN A 709 -12.18 11.98 20.63
N ASP A 710 -13.11 11.52 19.82
CA ASP A 710 -13.54 10.13 19.63
C ASP A 710 -13.20 9.56 18.23
N PHE A 711 -12.19 10.16 17.58
CA PHE A 711 -11.65 9.79 16.27
C PHE A 711 -10.14 10.10 16.19
N LEU A 712 -9.44 9.48 15.23
CA LEU A 712 -7.98 9.51 15.13
C LEU A 712 -7.40 10.87 14.65
N PRO A 713 -6.22 11.28 15.15
CA PRO A 713 -5.43 12.36 14.56
C PRO A 713 -4.99 12.07 13.11
N PRO A 714 -4.57 13.10 12.34
CA PRO A 714 -4.37 12.97 10.89
C PRO A 714 -3.36 11.89 10.45
N ASN A 715 -2.24 11.78 11.17
CA ASN A 715 -1.12 10.86 10.87
C ASN A 715 -1.24 9.49 11.56
N MET A 716 -2.35 9.23 12.25
CA MET A 716 -2.57 8.02 13.03
C MET A 716 -3.48 7.07 12.26
N VAL A 717 -3.10 5.80 12.21
CA VAL A 717 -3.79 4.75 11.48
C VAL A 717 -4.08 3.57 12.40
N PHE A 718 -5.27 3.00 12.27
CA PHE A 718 -5.70 1.77 12.92
C PHE A 718 -6.08 0.76 11.85
N GLY A 719 -5.24 -0.26 11.64
CA GLY A 719 -5.43 -1.30 10.63
C GLY A 719 -6.10 -2.55 11.22
N MET A 720 -7.00 -3.15 10.45
CA MET A 720 -7.60 -4.47 10.68
C MET A 720 -7.44 -5.28 9.39
N PHE A 721 -6.53 -6.25 9.38
CA PHE A 721 -5.98 -6.78 8.12
C PHE A 721 -5.64 -8.27 8.17
N THR A 722 -5.50 -8.89 7.00
CA THR A 722 -4.83 -10.19 6.82
C THR A 722 -3.43 -10.01 6.26
N TRP A 723 -2.48 -10.85 6.66
CA TRP A 723 -1.07 -10.75 6.25
C TRP A 723 -0.46 -12.13 6.00
N ASP A 724 0.02 -12.40 4.78
CA ASP A 724 0.80 -13.62 4.51
C ASP A 724 2.27 -13.44 4.93
N ALA A 725 2.73 -14.23 5.91
CA ALA A 725 4.14 -14.21 6.31
C ALA A 725 5.04 -15.07 5.39
N THR A 726 4.46 -15.76 4.40
CA THR A 726 5.12 -16.78 3.58
C THR A 726 5.20 -16.45 2.09
N GLU A 727 4.60 -15.34 1.64
CA GLU A 727 4.44 -14.96 0.22
C GLU A 727 5.73 -15.11 -0.60
N ASP A 728 5.62 -15.80 -1.75
CA ASP A 728 6.69 -15.94 -2.74
C ASP A 728 6.54 -14.95 -3.93
N PHE A 729 7.38 -13.91 -3.90
CA PHE A 729 7.45 -12.88 -4.93
C PHE A 729 8.01 -13.38 -6.27
N SER A 730 8.64 -14.56 -6.31
CA SER A 730 9.20 -15.15 -7.53
C SER A 730 8.11 -15.67 -8.48
N ILE A 731 7.01 -16.22 -7.94
CA ILE A 731 5.89 -16.79 -8.72
C ILE A 731 4.79 -15.77 -9.08
N ARG A 732 4.79 -14.58 -8.44
CA ARG A 732 3.90 -13.43 -8.74
C ARG A 732 2.38 -13.60 -8.62
N GLU A 733 1.83 -14.79 -8.40
CA GLU A 733 0.37 -14.97 -8.37
C GLU A 733 -0.33 -14.16 -7.25
N ASN A 734 0.37 -13.91 -6.13
CA ASN A 734 -0.18 -13.33 -4.90
C ASN A 734 0.51 -12.04 -4.41
N TYR A 735 1.03 -11.18 -5.31
CA TYR A 735 1.81 -9.99 -4.92
C TYR A 735 1.18 -9.15 -3.79
N SER A 736 1.92 -8.95 -2.70
CA SER A 736 1.52 -8.25 -1.46
C SER A 736 0.24 -8.82 -0.85
N HIS A 737 0.30 -10.06 -0.36
CA HIS A 737 -0.86 -10.88 0.02
C HIS A 737 -1.54 -10.42 1.32
N GLU A 738 -2.25 -9.29 1.21
CA GLU A 738 -2.81 -8.51 2.31
C GLU A 738 -4.13 -7.82 1.90
N VAL A 739 -5.08 -7.83 2.85
CA VAL A 739 -6.40 -7.20 2.71
C VAL A 739 -6.64 -6.33 3.93
N ASP A 740 -6.90 -5.05 3.70
CA ASP A 740 -7.04 -4.04 4.74
C ASP A 740 -8.45 -3.52 4.94
N ILE A 741 -8.70 -3.16 6.20
CA ILE A 741 -9.55 -2.04 6.58
C ILE A 741 -8.71 -1.11 7.45
N GLU A 742 -8.33 0.04 6.91
CA GLU A 742 -7.59 1.06 7.65
C GLU A 742 -8.49 2.22 8.05
N LEU A 743 -8.41 2.67 9.31
CA LEU A 743 -9.05 3.90 9.78
C LEU A 743 -7.95 4.94 10.03
N GLY A 744 -8.00 6.08 9.33
CA GLY A 744 -6.93 7.09 9.34
C GLY A 744 -7.13 8.13 8.23
N ARG A 745 -6.45 9.28 8.35
CA ARG A 745 -6.51 10.38 7.35
C ARG A 745 -5.21 10.56 6.56
N PHE A 746 -4.23 9.69 6.79
CA PHE A 746 -2.97 9.62 6.03
C PHE A 746 -2.28 10.99 5.89
N GLU A 747 -2.09 11.65 7.04
CA GLU A 747 -1.51 12.99 7.22
C GLU A 747 -2.30 14.18 6.65
N ASP A 748 -3.25 13.97 5.73
CA ASP A 748 -4.15 15.05 5.27
C ASP A 748 -5.21 15.40 6.32
N ALA A 749 -4.87 16.39 7.15
CA ALA A 749 -5.77 16.93 8.16
C ALA A 749 -7.07 17.55 7.60
N ASP A 750 -7.09 17.99 6.33
CA ASP A 750 -8.25 18.54 5.63
C ASP A 750 -9.03 17.47 4.83
N SER A 751 -8.56 16.22 4.77
CA SER A 751 -9.21 15.13 4.03
C SER A 751 -10.65 14.89 4.51
N PRO A 752 -11.63 14.75 3.60
CA PRO A 752 -12.99 14.33 3.94
C PRO A 752 -13.09 12.81 4.21
N ASN A 753 -12.11 12.03 3.75
CA ASN A 753 -12.07 10.57 3.89
C ASN A 753 -11.13 10.20 5.04
N ASP A 754 -11.59 9.29 5.90
CA ASP A 754 -10.92 8.90 7.15
C ASP A 754 -10.94 7.37 7.37
N ALA A 755 -11.26 6.60 6.32
CA ALA A 755 -11.18 5.15 6.28
C ALA A 755 -10.97 4.65 4.84
N HIS A 756 -10.17 3.59 4.70
CA HIS A 756 -9.86 2.90 3.44
C HIS A 756 -10.26 1.42 3.51
N PHE A 757 -10.68 0.86 2.38
CA PHE A 757 -10.64 -0.57 2.10
C PHE A 757 -9.58 -0.83 1.03
N ILE A 758 -8.72 -1.82 1.20
CA ILE A 758 -7.60 -2.09 0.28
C ILE A 758 -7.43 -3.60 0.08
N MET A 759 -7.15 -4.00 -1.16
CA MET A 759 -6.46 -5.25 -1.50
C MET A 759 -5.07 -4.82 -1.97
N GLN A 760 -4.00 -5.18 -1.25
CA GLN A 760 -2.67 -4.61 -1.52
C GLN A 760 -2.14 -4.98 -2.92
N PRO A 761 -1.22 -4.17 -3.51
CA PRO A 761 -0.57 -2.98 -2.97
C PRO A 761 -1.50 -1.76 -2.95
N ALA A 762 -1.37 -0.85 -1.99
CA ALA A 762 -2.24 0.32 -1.86
C ALA A 762 -2.05 1.34 -3.00
N ILE A 763 -2.90 1.27 -4.04
CA ILE A 763 -2.91 2.18 -5.20
C ILE A 763 -4.33 2.61 -5.60
N ASP A 764 -4.45 3.69 -6.37
CA ASP A 764 -5.74 4.31 -6.75
C ASP A 764 -6.74 3.37 -7.46
N SER A 765 -6.32 2.21 -7.97
CA SER A 765 -7.16 1.22 -8.67
C SER A 765 -7.80 0.17 -7.76
N ASN A 766 -7.22 -0.12 -6.59
CA ASN A 766 -7.67 -1.16 -5.66
C ASN A 766 -7.96 -0.65 -4.23
N MET A 767 -7.64 0.62 -3.94
CA MET A 767 -8.00 1.31 -2.72
C MET A 767 -9.36 2.04 -2.87
N TYR A 768 -10.29 1.78 -1.96
CA TYR A 768 -11.55 2.50 -1.84
C TYR A 768 -11.56 3.39 -0.58
N SER A 769 -11.29 4.68 -0.76
CA SER A 769 -11.32 5.67 0.32
C SER A 769 -12.73 6.24 0.55
N PHE A 770 -13.18 6.27 1.80
CA PHE A 770 -14.50 6.79 2.19
C PHE A 770 -14.47 7.60 3.49
N SER A 771 -15.61 8.24 3.78
CA SER A 771 -15.81 9.04 4.99
C SER A 771 -16.70 8.31 5.99
N THR A 772 -16.27 8.24 7.25
CA THR A 772 -17.11 7.77 8.36
C THR A 772 -18.08 8.85 8.86
N ALA A 773 -17.94 10.09 8.40
CA ALA A 773 -18.49 11.27 9.05
C ALA A 773 -20.02 11.40 9.01
N LEU A 774 -20.54 12.01 10.08
CA LEU A 774 -21.96 12.34 10.26
C LEU A 774 -22.40 13.58 9.45
N ASP A 775 -23.73 13.78 9.38
CA ASP A 775 -24.42 14.91 8.70
C ASP A 775 -23.90 16.33 9.04
N ASP A 776 -23.20 16.51 10.17
CA ASP A 776 -22.59 17.79 10.58
C ASP A 776 -21.11 17.94 10.18
N GLY A 777 -20.46 16.85 9.79
CA GLY A 777 -19.05 16.75 9.41
C GLY A 777 -18.12 16.30 10.55
N THR A 778 -18.65 15.65 11.60
CA THR A 778 -17.84 14.99 12.63
C THR A 778 -17.55 13.56 12.22
N PHE A 779 -16.28 13.13 12.20
CA PHE A 779 -15.88 11.74 11.95
C PHE A 779 -16.48 10.80 13.00
N GLN A 780 -16.85 9.58 12.59
CA GLN A 780 -17.38 8.55 13.47
C GLN A 780 -16.76 7.19 13.12
N GLN A 781 -15.49 7.01 13.49
CA GLN A 781 -14.76 5.75 13.31
C GLN A 781 -15.19 4.66 14.33
N ALA A 782 -15.99 5.01 15.35
CA ALA A 782 -16.57 4.09 16.32
C ALA A 782 -17.88 4.65 16.93
N PRO A 783 -18.77 3.82 17.53
CA PRO A 783 -18.76 2.36 17.55
C PRO A 783 -19.31 1.76 16.25
N HIS A 784 -18.50 0.96 15.55
CA HIS A 784 -18.87 0.37 14.26
C HIS A 784 -18.31 -1.03 14.03
N SER A 785 -19.13 -1.87 13.39
CA SER A 785 -18.68 -3.12 12.80
C SER A 785 -18.02 -2.86 11.45
N TYR A 786 -16.87 -3.50 11.22
CA TYR A 786 -16.12 -3.50 9.97
C TYR A 786 -15.88 -4.95 9.54
N SER A 787 -15.91 -5.24 8.25
CA SER A 787 -15.76 -6.60 7.75
C SER A 787 -15.40 -6.66 6.27
N PHE A 788 -14.77 -7.76 5.87
CA PHE A 788 -14.68 -8.17 4.47
C PHE A 788 -15.00 -9.66 4.32
N THR A 789 -15.51 -10.03 3.15
CA THR A 789 -15.72 -11.43 2.74
C THR A 789 -14.91 -11.71 1.49
N TRP A 790 -13.88 -12.55 1.63
CA TRP A 790 -12.96 -12.93 0.56
C TRP A 790 -13.38 -14.29 -0.02
N ASN A 791 -13.49 -14.35 -1.34
CA ASN A 791 -13.79 -15.53 -2.12
C ASN A 791 -12.82 -15.61 -3.32
N PRO A 792 -12.65 -16.78 -3.96
CA PRO A 792 -11.65 -17.03 -5.02
C PRO A 792 -11.58 -16.08 -6.23
N GLY A 793 -12.61 -15.28 -6.49
CA GLY A 793 -12.62 -14.25 -7.54
C GLY A 793 -13.53 -13.08 -7.19
N ALA A 794 -13.76 -12.85 -5.89
CA ALA A 794 -14.59 -11.75 -5.39
C ALA A 794 -14.23 -11.41 -3.95
N ILE A 795 -13.99 -10.12 -3.67
CA ILE A 795 -13.94 -9.58 -2.32
C ILE A 795 -15.04 -8.53 -2.13
N THR A 796 -15.59 -8.44 -0.92
CA THR A 796 -16.65 -7.50 -0.56
C THR A 796 -16.45 -7.02 0.85
N TRP A 797 -16.31 -5.70 1.03
CA TRP A 797 -16.21 -5.02 2.32
C TRP A 797 -17.57 -4.46 2.73
N GLU A 798 -17.91 -4.55 4.02
CA GLU A 798 -19.10 -3.95 4.61
C GLU A 798 -18.73 -3.28 5.95
N THR A 799 -19.17 -2.04 6.16
CA THR A 799 -19.12 -1.34 7.46
C THR A 799 -20.43 -0.66 7.81
N THR A 800 -20.70 -0.49 9.11
CA THR A 800 -21.79 0.36 9.59
C THR A 800 -21.41 1.84 9.72
N ALA A 801 -20.13 2.20 9.55
CA ALA A 801 -19.66 3.58 9.49
C ALA A 801 -20.18 4.32 8.24
N GLY A 802 -20.10 5.65 8.22
CA GLY A 802 -20.54 6.47 7.07
C GLY A 802 -22.04 6.39 6.74
N GLY A 803 -22.84 5.75 7.60
CA GLY A 803 -24.26 5.46 7.37
C GLY A 803 -24.56 4.08 6.75
N GLY A 804 -23.55 3.21 6.64
CA GLY A 804 -23.60 1.93 5.93
C GLY A 804 -22.89 2.05 4.60
N VAL A 805 -21.62 1.67 4.56
CA VAL A 805 -20.76 1.71 3.35
C VAL A 805 -20.38 0.28 2.97
N ASP A 806 -20.67 -0.08 1.73
CA ASP A 806 -20.29 -1.33 1.08
C ASP A 806 -19.38 -1.05 -0.13
N HIS A 807 -18.42 -1.94 -0.37
CA HIS A 807 -17.57 -1.93 -1.56
C HIS A 807 -17.30 -3.37 -2.01
N PHE A 808 -17.12 -3.59 -3.31
CA PHE A 808 -16.79 -4.91 -3.85
C PHE A 808 -15.91 -4.82 -5.09
N TYR A 809 -15.07 -5.83 -5.25
CA TYR A 809 -14.14 -5.98 -6.36
C TYR A 809 -14.14 -7.44 -6.80
N THR A 810 -14.10 -7.71 -8.11
CA THR A 810 -14.20 -9.06 -8.67
C THR A 810 -13.31 -9.25 -9.89
N THR A 811 -12.81 -10.47 -10.05
CA THR A 811 -12.08 -10.89 -11.24
C THR A 811 -12.91 -10.76 -12.52
N GLU A 812 -14.23 -10.96 -12.45
CA GLU A 812 -15.14 -10.73 -13.58
C GLU A 812 -15.12 -9.26 -14.02
N GLN A 813 -15.09 -8.30 -13.10
CA GLN A 813 -14.96 -6.87 -13.45
C GLN A 813 -13.61 -6.57 -14.08
N ALA A 814 -12.50 -6.98 -13.48
CA ALA A 814 -11.15 -6.72 -14.00
C ALA A 814 -11.00 -7.29 -15.44
N VAL A 815 -11.34 -8.57 -15.62
CA VAL A 815 -11.29 -9.27 -16.92
C VAL A 815 -12.20 -8.61 -17.98
N VAL A 816 -13.41 -8.17 -17.61
CA VAL A 816 -14.35 -7.55 -18.56
C VAL A 816 -13.96 -6.12 -18.93
N MET A 817 -13.19 -5.43 -18.08
CA MET A 817 -12.75 -4.04 -18.30
C MET A 817 -11.34 -3.92 -18.89
N ASP A 818 -10.60 -5.03 -19.05
CA ASP A 818 -9.19 -5.07 -19.50
C ASP A 818 -8.25 -4.40 -18.46
N GLU A 819 -8.56 -4.64 -17.18
CA GLU A 819 -7.84 -4.12 -16.00
C GLU A 819 -7.10 -5.25 -15.26
N GLU A 820 -6.10 -4.89 -14.45
CA GLU A 820 -5.34 -5.82 -13.61
C GLU A 820 -6.22 -6.41 -12.49
N ASP A 821 -6.10 -7.72 -12.23
CA ASP A 821 -6.86 -8.42 -11.17
C ASP A 821 -6.04 -8.60 -9.89
N TYR A 822 -6.31 -7.72 -8.91
CA TYR A 822 -5.66 -7.76 -7.61
C TYR A 822 -6.17 -8.87 -6.68
N ILE A 823 -7.18 -9.67 -7.05
CA ILE A 823 -7.67 -10.74 -6.15
C ILE A 823 -6.62 -11.84 -6.00
N GLN A 824 -6.12 -11.96 -4.77
CA GLN A 824 -5.14 -12.95 -4.35
C GLN A 824 -5.83 -14.29 -4.00
N CYS A 825 -5.04 -15.36 -4.11
CA CYS A 825 -5.45 -16.76 -4.01
C CYS A 825 -5.17 -17.37 -2.63
N LEU A 826 -6.14 -18.14 -2.15
CA LEU A 826 -6.04 -18.99 -0.96
C LEU A 826 -6.25 -20.46 -1.36
N PRO A 827 -5.71 -21.45 -0.62
CA PRO A 827 -4.98 -21.30 0.64
C PRO A 827 -3.56 -20.77 0.45
N ALA A 828 -3.20 -19.81 1.28
CA ALA A 828 -1.83 -19.50 1.66
C ALA A 828 -1.82 -19.19 3.17
N ASP A 829 -0.67 -18.90 3.74
CA ASP A 829 -0.51 -18.75 5.17
C ASP A 829 -0.83 -17.33 5.67
N VAL A 830 -2.08 -16.91 5.43
CA VAL A 830 -2.59 -15.62 5.90
C VAL A 830 -2.85 -15.62 7.41
N GLU A 831 -2.14 -14.73 8.11
CA GLU A 831 -2.45 -14.31 9.46
C GLU A 831 -3.60 -13.30 9.47
N VAL A 832 -4.19 -13.06 10.65
CA VAL A 832 -5.07 -11.89 10.89
C VAL A 832 -4.40 -11.01 11.93
N ARG A 833 -4.36 -9.69 11.69
CA ARG A 833 -3.69 -8.71 12.55
C ARG A 833 -4.54 -7.48 12.82
N ILE A 834 -4.22 -6.79 13.90
CA ILE A 834 -4.76 -5.46 14.25
C ILE A 834 -3.62 -4.61 14.79
N ASN A 835 -3.44 -3.39 14.28
CA ASN A 835 -2.42 -2.45 14.74
C ASN A 835 -2.97 -1.03 14.97
N LEU A 836 -2.22 -0.23 15.72
CA LEU A 836 -2.45 1.19 15.93
C LEU A 836 -1.10 1.92 15.86
N TRP A 837 -0.86 2.64 14.76
CA TRP A 837 0.46 3.12 14.37
C TRP A 837 0.47 4.57 13.86
N SER A 838 1.65 5.17 13.85
CA SER A 838 1.91 6.55 13.40
C SER A 838 2.72 6.54 12.11
N LEU A 839 2.31 7.31 11.10
CA LEU A 839 3.06 7.45 9.85
C LEU A 839 4.48 8.03 10.05
N GLY A 840 4.67 8.87 11.08
CA GLY A 840 5.97 9.38 11.51
C GLY A 840 6.74 8.48 12.52
N GLY A 841 6.26 7.26 12.76
CA GLY A 841 6.95 6.27 13.59
C GLY A 841 7.07 6.61 15.08
N ALA A 842 8.03 5.95 15.74
CA ALA A 842 8.29 6.11 17.17
C ALA A 842 8.97 7.44 17.57
N LEU A 843 9.53 8.19 16.61
CA LEU A 843 10.38 9.36 16.87
C LEU A 843 9.71 10.71 16.54
N ALA A 844 8.68 10.73 15.69
CA ALA A 844 7.87 11.93 15.47
C ALA A 844 6.75 12.05 16.52
N ALA A 845 6.41 13.28 16.91
CA ALA A 845 5.19 13.53 17.67
C ALA A 845 3.99 13.56 16.71
N PRO A 846 2.88 12.84 16.98
CA PRO A 846 1.72 12.85 16.11
C PRO A 846 1.13 14.25 15.92
N MET A 847 0.57 14.49 14.75
CA MET A 847 -0.18 15.69 14.43
C MET A 847 -1.34 15.84 15.42
N GLU A 848 -1.57 17.07 15.87
CA GLU A 848 -2.65 17.42 16.81
C GLU A 848 -2.61 16.71 18.19
N MET A 849 -1.53 15.99 18.54
CA MET A 849 -1.40 15.26 19.82
C MET A 849 -0.35 15.87 20.76
N ALA A 850 -0.61 15.86 22.06
CA ALA A 850 0.31 16.33 23.10
C ALA A 850 1.02 15.18 23.83
N ASP A 851 2.21 15.47 24.38
CA ASP A 851 3.05 14.53 25.15
C ASP A 851 2.33 13.89 26.35
N ASP A 852 1.28 14.52 26.89
CA ASP A 852 0.45 14.02 28.01
C ASP A 852 -0.90 13.45 27.57
N GLU A 853 -1.05 13.11 26.28
CA GLU A 853 -2.19 12.41 25.70
C GLU A 853 -1.85 10.98 25.26
N MET A 854 -2.89 10.15 25.14
CA MET A 854 -2.84 8.79 24.61
C MET A 854 -4.09 8.49 23.80
N ILE A 855 -3.95 7.65 22.78
CA ILE A 855 -5.08 7.03 22.07
C ILE A 855 -5.35 5.67 22.71
N GLU A 856 -6.62 5.35 22.92
CA GLU A 856 -7.09 3.97 23.11
C GLU A 856 -8.07 3.61 21.98
N VAL A 857 -7.85 2.46 21.34
CA VAL A 857 -8.81 1.82 20.44
C VAL A 857 -9.22 0.49 21.07
N VAL A 858 -10.53 0.27 21.20
CA VAL A 858 -11.10 -0.92 21.82
C VAL A 858 -11.88 -1.73 20.78
N VAL A 859 -11.55 -3.01 20.66
CA VAL A 859 -12.27 -4.00 19.84
C VAL A 859 -12.93 -5.00 20.79
N ASP A 860 -14.25 -5.13 20.73
CA ASP A 860 -15.02 -6.00 21.65
C ASP A 860 -15.60 -7.27 20.99
N ASN A 861 -15.38 -7.44 19.68
CA ASN A 861 -15.63 -8.68 18.96
C ASN A 861 -14.69 -8.81 17.75
N PHE A 862 -14.12 -9.99 17.55
CA PHE A 862 -13.68 -10.48 16.23
C PHE A 862 -14.38 -11.81 15.93
N SER A 863 -14.64 -12.08 14.65
CA SER A 863 -15.08 -13.39 14.19
C SER A 863 -14.69 -13.64 12.74
N PHE A 864 -14.11 -14.81 12.49
CA PHE A 864 -13.99 -15.42 11.18
C PHE A 864 -15.17 -16.38 10.91
N THR A 865 -15.62 -16.49 9.67
CA THR A 865 -16.61 -17.49 9.22
C THR A 865 -16.27 -17.95 7.80
N PRO A 866 -15.79 -19.19 7.60
CA PRO A 866 -15.41 -19.67 6.27
C PRO A 866 -16.64 -19.79 5.35
N THR A 867 -16.47 -19.38 4.10
CA THR A 867 -17.51 -19.50 3.04
C THR A 867 -17.64 -20.94 2.54
N GLY A 868 -16.63 -21.78 2.77
CA GLY A 868 -16.56 -23.15 2.26
C GLY A 868 -16.31 -23.25 0.75
N ARG A 869 -15.80 -22.18 0.12
CA ARG A 869 -15.29 -22.22 -1.25
C ARG A 869 -13.82 -22.62 -1.27
N THR A 870 -13.41 -23.32 -2.33
CA THR A 870 -12.03 -23.79 -2.55
C THR A 870 -11.64 -23.58 -4.02
N GLY A 871 -11.96 -22.40 -4.54
CA GLY A 871 -11.84 -22.03 -5.96
C GLY A 871 -13.15 -21.71 -6.68
N ILE A 872 -13.03 -21.16 -7.89
CA ILE A 872 -14.10 -20.81 -8.83
C ILE A 872 -14.49 -22.06 -9.65
N PRO A 873 -15.80 -22.35 -9.83
CA PRO A 873 -16.24 -23.51 -10.61
C PRO A 873 -16.05 -23.31 -12.12
N ASP A 874 -15.99 -24.43 -12.85
CA ASP A 874 -15.86 -24.42 -14.32
C ASP A 874 -16.85 -23.48 -15.02
N GLY A 875 -16.31 -22.59 -15.87
CA GLY A 875 -17.06 -21.57 -16.60
C GLY A 875 -17.33 -20.26 -15.83
N GLY A 876 -16.87 -20.14 -14.58
CA GLY A 876 -16.73 -18.84 -13.90
C GLY A 876 -15.45 -18.12 -14.34
N PHE A 877 -15.44 -16.78 -14.27
CA PHE A 877 -14.30 -15.94 -14.65
C PHE A 877 -13.09 -16.14 -13.73
N CYS A 878 -11.88 -16.03 -14.28
CA CYS A 878 -10.61 -16.11 -13.57
C CYS A 878 -9.52 -15.29 -14.29
N SER A 879 -8.46 -14.94 -13.57
CA SER A 879 -7.22 -14.36 -14.09
C SER A 879 -5.99 -15.25 -13.83
N LYS A 880 -6.04 -16.08 -12.78
CA LYS A 880 -4.93 -16.95 -12.30
C LYS A 880 -5.43 -18.39 -12.13
N ASP A 881 -4.54 -19.37 -12.30
CA ASP A 881 -4.88 -20.80 -12.13
C ASP A 881 -5.31 -21.12 -10.70
N CYS A 882 -4.63 -20.52 -9.71
CA CYS A 882 -4.91 -20.67 -8.29
C CYS A 882 -6.32 -20.22 -7.86
N GLN A 883 -7.02 -19.41 -8.67
CA GLN A 883 -8.41 -19.03 -8.40
C GLN A 883 -9.38 -20.17 -8.71
N CYS A 884 -9.03 -21.13 -9.58
CA CYS A 884 -9.93 -22.18 -10.03
C CYS A 884 -10.06 -23.34 -9.04
N GLN A 885 -11.22 -24.01 -9.04
CA GLN A 885 -11.44 -25.21 -8.22
C GLN A 885 -10.44 -26.32 -8.57
N GLY A 886 -10.00 -27.09 -7.57
CA GLY A 886 -9.01 -28.16 -7.77
C GLY A 886 -9.38 -29.17 -8.87
N GLY A 887 -8.54 -29.24 -9.91
CA GLY A 887 -8.78 -30.01 -11.14
C GLY A 887 -9.18 -29.17 -12.36
N SER A 888 -9.26 -27.85 -12.19
CA SER A 888 -9.49 -26.86 -13.25
C SER A 888 -8.34 -25.85 -13.31
N GLU A 889 -8.04 -25.35 -14.50
CA GLU A 889 -7.03 -24.33 -14.84
C GLU A 889 -7.71 -23.08 -15.40
N CYS A 890 -7.07 -21.92 -15.32
CA CYS A 890 -7.59 -20.68 -15.87
C CYS A 890 -7.23 -20.54 -17.35
N SER A 891 -8.23 -20.55 -18.23
CA SER A 891 -7.98 -20.50 -19.66
C SER A 891 -7.55 -19.09 -20.10
N LEU A 892 -6.25 -18.84 -20.25
CA LEU A 892 -5.66 -17.55 -20.70
C LEU A 892 -6.25 -16.96 -22.01
N VAL A 893 -6.98 -17.75 -22.80
CA VAL A 893 -7.65 -17.33 -24.05
C VAL A 893 -9.10 -16.88 -23.83
N THR A 894 -9.71 -17.26 -22.71
CA THR A 894 -11.14 -17.02 -22.42
C THR A 894 -11.43 -16.51 -21.00
N SER A 895 -10.40 -16.41 -20.15
CA SER A 895 -10.44 -15.91 -18.76
C SER A 895 -11.55 -16.56 -17.92
N VAL A 896 -11.74 -17.87 -18.11
CA VAL A 896 -12.67 -18.70 -17.33
C VAL A 896 -12.03 -20.02 -16.94
N CYS A 897 -12.42 -20.56 -15.78
CA CYS A 897 -11.94 -21.84 -15.30
C CYS A 897 -12.42 -22.98 -16.21
N THR A 898 -11.50 -23.86 -16.60
CA THR A 898 -11.75 -25.02 -17.46
C THR A 898 -11.13 -26.28 -16.86
N PRO A 899 -11.76 -27.47 -16.98
CA PRO A 899 -11.18 -28.70 -16.45
C PRO A 899 -9.83 -29.01 -17.10
N MET A 900 -8.80 -29.26 -16.27
CA MET A 900 -7.45 -29.59 -16.73
C MET A 900 -7.48 -30.82 -17.65
N THR A 901 -7.05 -30.67 -18.90
CA THR A 901 -7.01 -31.80 -19.84
C THR A 901 -5.80 -32.68 -19.58
N VAL A 902 -5.97 -33.72 -18.76
CA VAL A 902 -4.95 -34.75 -18.50
C VAL A 902 -4.43 -35.32 -19.83
N SER A 903 -3.14 -35.09 -20.10
CA SER A 903 -2.43 -35.45 -21.34
C SER A 903 -1.72 -36.81 -21.30
#